data_AF-A0A814JDG0-F1
#
_entry.id   AF-A0A814JDG0-F1
#
_cell.length_a   1.000
_cell.length_b   1.000
_cell.length_c   1.000
_cell.angle_alpha   90.00
_cell.angle_beta   90.00
_cell.angle_gamma   90.00
#
_symmetry.space_group_name_H-M   'P 1'
#
loop_
_entity.id
_entity.type
_entity.pdbx_description
1 polymer ?
#
loop_
_entity_poly.entity_id
_entity_poly.type
_entity_poly.pdbx_seq_one_letter_code
_entity_poly.pdbx_strand_id
1 'polypeptide(L)'
;MASTDNLNQLEPTFMYTQLFKEILLDIKYSDKAIKDLTTCCREVYLNDKAQLLLIDEFERDYNSQQAIWWYTRECFTYKMLNKALRFMDADIIINMGFFLRDVHKQIQQLHKQQVSSYGRKPFVVYRGQSLMKSDFEKLQNAKGGLMSFNSFLSTSTAKEVSLGFARDASTELNTVGIFFIMSIDPCLKSTPFASIKEVSYTKGGNEILFSMHTIFRVSEIKQVDNRNQLYQVELQLTSDDDQQLRLLNDRIRKETSGTTGWKRLGKLLLNIGQYNKAEELYNVLLEQTSNEVEKEHYYNQLGGVHWRQGDYVKAIWYFKHVLQIQQKTLPSNHPDLAFSFNNIGCVSDGMGEHSKALSFYEKALEIKQKTLPSNHPSLATSYSNIAHAYEKMEEYSKALSYYEKALEIDKKTLPLNHPHLATSYNTIGCVYNYVGEYSKALSYYEKALVIKQKTLPSNYPDLATAYSNIGSVYDSMREYSKALSFYEQGLVIQQTTLPSNHPLLATSYSNIGNMYKYVGEYTKALSFYEKALEIWRRTLPSNHPSLTRSYNNIGLVYSRMGEYSKALSYYEKDLEICQKTLPSNHPDLATSYSNIGSVYNSKGEYTKALSYYEKALEIYQKTLPSNHPLLATSYNNIGFVYENMKDYSKALSYYERALDIKQRTLPPTHPSIKSVKESIEDVKKKL
;
A
#
# COMPACT_ATOMS: atom_id res chain seq x y z
N MET A 1 -11.53 -18.19 27.97
CA MET A 1 -10.49 -18.32 26.92
C MET A 1 -10.78 -17.26 25.88
N ALA A 2 -10.19 -16.08 26.03
CA ALA A 2 -10.42 -14.95 25.13
C ALA A 2 -9.58 -15.15 23.86
N SER A 3 -10.18 -14.92 22.69
CA SER A 3 -9.57 -15.14 21.39
C SER A 3 -8.31 -14.30 21.20
N THR A 4 -7.30 -14.92 20.58
CA THR A 4 -6.08 -14.30 20.06
C THR A 4 -6.34 -13.40 18.84
N ASP A 5 -7.61 -13.22 18.46
CA ASP A 5 -8.05 -12.51 17.28
C ASP A 5 -8.19 -11.02 17.56
N ASN A 6 -7.09 -10.32 17.85
CA ASN A 6 -6.92 -8.91 17.44
C ASN A 6 -5.54 -8.27 17.64
N LEU A 7 -4.45 -9.04 17.70
CA LEU A 7 -3.10 -8.44 17.77
C LEU A 7 -2.73 -7.62 16.53
N ASN A 8 -3.38 -7.86 15.38
CA ASN A 8 -3.15 -7.14 14.13
C ASN A 8 -3.97 -5.84 14.00
N GLN A 9 -4.88 -5.53 14.94
CA GLN A 9 -5.67 -4.27 14.94
C GLN A 9 -5.20 -3.24 15.97
N LEU A 10 -4.17 -3.54 16.78
CA LEU A 10 -3.47 -2.51 17.53
C LEU A 10 -2.75 -1.61 16.52
N GLU A 11 -3.23 -0.36 16.37
CA GLU A 11 -2.75 0.57 15.34
C GLU A 11 -1.21 0.61 15.30
N PRO A 12 -0.56 0.63 14.12
CA PRO A 12 0.90 0.77 14.00
C PRO A 12 1.47 1.91 14.85
N THR A 13 0.71 2.99 15.02
CA THR A 13 0.96 4.12 15.92
C THR A 13 1.25 3.68 17.37
N PHE A 14 0.47 2.74 17.91
CA PHE A 14 0.66 2.15 19.24
C PHE A 14 2.06 1.54 19.38
N MET A 15 2.49 0.76 18.37
CA MET A 15 3.77 0.07 18.39
C MET A 15 4.95 1.04 18.30
N TYR A 16 4.84 2.05 17.43
CA TYR A 16 5.93 2.97 17.17
C TYR A 16 6.16 3.97 18.30
N THR A 17 5.12 4.43 19.00
CA THR A 17 5.31 5.35 20.13
C THR A 17 6.09 4.73 21.29
N GLN A 18 5.85 3.45 21.60
CA GLN A 18 6.63 2.74 22.63
C GLN A 18 8.09 2.60 22.24
N LEU A 19 8.36 2.26 20.98
CA LEU A 19 9.72 2.19 20.45
C LEU A 19 10.42 3.55 20.48
N PHE A 20 9.73 4.60 20.04
CA PHE A 20 10.25 5.96 20.12
C PHE A 20 10.62 6.29 21.56
N LYS A 21 9.75 6.01 22.53
CA LYS A 21 10.05 6.19 23.95
C LYS A 21 11.31 5.42 24.37
N GLU A 22 11.36 4.11 24.15
CA GLU A 22 12.53 3.29 24.53
C GLU A 22 13.83 3.82 23.89
N ILE A 23 13.81 4.10 22.59
CA ILE A 23 14.97 4.55 21.83
C ILE A 23 15.43 5.94 22.28
N LEU A 24 14.51 6.90 22.42
CA LEU A 24 14.83 8.27 22.82
C LEU A 24 15.34 8.34 24.26
N LEU A 25 14.92 7.42 25.14
CA LEU A 25 15.43 7.30 26.50
C LEU A 25 16.87 6.78 26.56
N ASP A 26 17.24 5.91 25.62
CA ASP A 26 18.58 5.33 25.50
C ASP A 26 19.59 6.27 24.81
N ILE A 27 19.11 7.28 24.08
CA ILE A 27 19.96 8.24 23.37
C ILE A 27 20.69 9.18 24.35
N LYS A 28 22.00 9.33 24.12
CA LYS A 28 22.81 10.40 24.71
C LYS A 28 22.71 11.63 23.81
N TYR A 29 22.05 12.67 24.30
CA TYR A 29 21.94 13.96 23.63
C TYR A 29 23.19 14.81 23.90
N SER A 30 23.57 15.63 22.93
CA SER A 30 24.69 16.58 23.06
C SER A 30 24.29 17.77 23.93
N ASP A 31 25.28 18.50 24.44
CA ASP A 31 25.06 19.76 25.19
C ASP A 31 24.44 20.87 24.31
N LYS A 32 24.40 20.68 22.99
CA LYS A 32 23.80 21.61 22.02
C LYS A 32 22.31 21.37 21.77
N ALA A 33 21.74 20.26 22.24
CA ALA A 33 20.36 19.88 21.91
C ALA A 33 19.31 20.94 22.28
N ILE A 34 19.52 21.68 23.38
CA ILE A 34 18.63 22.80 23.77
C ILE A 34 18.66 23.90 22.70
N LYS A 35 19.85 24.27 22.24
CA LYS A 35 20.06 25.31 21.24
C LYS A 35 19.54 24.88 19.86
N ASP A 36 19.72 23.62 19.51
CA ASP A 36 19.21 23.06 18.26
C ASP A 36 17.67 23.10 18.24
N LEU A 37 17.04 22.73 19.36
CA LEU A 37 15.58 22.83 19.52
C LEU A 37 15.10 24.29 19.46
N THR A 38 15.71 25.21 20.21
CA THR A 38 15.25 26.61 20.25
C THR A 38 15.42 27.30 18.90
N THR A 39 16.46 26.96 18.13
CA THR A 39 16.63 27.43 16.75
C THR A 39 15.48 26.97 15.86
N CYS A 40 15.13 25.68 15.91
CA CYS A 40 13.97 25.15 15.19
C CYS A 40 12.65 25.82 15.64
N CYS A 41 12.46 26.03 16.94
CA CYS A 41 11.26 26.69 17.46
C CYS A 41 11.13 28.15 16.99
N ARG A 42 12.24 28.88 16.85
CA ARG A 42 12.22 30.27 16.33
C ARG A 42 11.71 30.35 14.90
N GLU A 43 12.00 29.35 14.07
CA GLU A 43 11.47 29.26 12.71
C GLU A 43 9.96 28.99 12.72
N VAL A 44 9.50 28.07 13.58
CA VAL A 44 8.07 27.73 13.72
C VAL A 44 7.24 28.91 14.24
N TYR A 45 7.79 29.68 15.17
CA TYR A 45 7.10 30.79 15.87
C TYR A 45 7.57 32.18 15.42
N LEU A 46 8.10 32.33 14.20
CA LEU A 46 8.68 33.57 13.69
C LEU A 46 7.77 34.81 13.85
N ASN A 47 6.45 34.60 13.74
CA ASN A 47 5.44 35.65 13.81
C ASN A 47 4.79 35.82 15.20
N ASP A 48 5.16 35.01 16.20
CA ASP A 48 4.60 35.04 17.56
C ASP A 48 5.62 35.58 18.56
N LYS A 49 5.60 36.91 18.77
CA LYS A 49 6.53 37.60 19.68
C LYS A 49 6.47 37.07 21.12
N ALA A 50 5.30 36.61 21.59
CA ALA A 50 5.16 36.10 22.95
C ALA A 50 5.85 34.73 23.09
N GLN A 51 5.70 33.85 22.09
CA GLN A 51 6.40 32.57 22.07
C GLN A 51 7.91 32.74 21.88
N LEU A 52 8.37 33.71 21.07
CA LEU A 52 9.80 33.99 20.91
C LEU A 52 10.48 34.36 22.24
N LEU A 53 9.84 35.21 23.06
CA LEU A 53 10.34 35.54 24.39
C LEU A 53 10.42 34.31 25.31
N LEU A 54 9.42 33.43 25.25
CA LEU A 54 9.40 32.19 26.02
C LEU A 54 10.48 31.19 25.53
N ILE A 55 10.80 31.20 24.24
CA ILE A 55 11.89 30.39 23.67
C ILE A 55 13.25 30.88 24.16
N ASP A 56 13.47 32.20 24.20
CA ASP A 56 14.71 32.78 24.72
C ASP A 56 14.88 32.49 26.22
N GLU A 57 13.79 32.56 26.99
CA GLU A 57 13.79 32.18 28.39
C GLU A 57 14.07 30.69 28.59
N PHE A 58 13.44 29.83 27.78
CA PHE A 58 13.68 28.38 27.82
C PHE A 58 15.15 28.07 27.54
N GLU A 59 15.76 28.67 26.51
CA GLU A 59 17.18 28.43 26.17
C GLU A 59 18.12 28.82 27.32
N ARG A 60 17.85 29.94 27.99
CA ARG A 60 18.69 30.45 29.08
C ARG A 60 18.50 29.67 30.38
N ASP A 61 17.26 29.38 30.75
CA ASP A 61 16.88 28.97 32.10
C ASP A 61 16.43 27.50 32.19
N TYR A 62 16.54 26.71 31.10
CA TYR A 62 16.10 25.31 31.06
C TYR A 62 16.61 24.50 32.26
N ASN A 63 17.94 24.56 32.51
CA ASN A 63 18.60 23.79 33.57
C ASN A 63 18.35 24.33 34.99
N SER A 64 17.82 25.55 35.11
CA SER A 64 17.49 26.17 36.39
C SER A 64 16.15 25.68 36.96
N GLN A 65 15.34 25.01 36.13
CA GLN A 65 14.01 24.49 36.50
C GLN A 65 13.88 23.01 36.13
N GLN A 66 12.85 22.36 36.65
CA GLN A 66 12.54 20.97 36.31
C GLN A 66 11.86 20.86 34.93
N ALA A 67 12.11 19.79 34.17
CA ALA A 67 11.44 19.56 32.89
C ALA A 67 9.91 19.50 33.01
N ILE A 68 9.36 18.92 34.09
CA ILE A 68 7.90 18.93 34.37
C ILE A 68 7.37 20.37 34.57
N TRP A 69 8.17 21.26 35.16
CA TRP A 69 7.81 22.68 35.30
C TRP A 69 7.63 23.32 33.93
N TRP A 70 8.59 23.11 33.03
CA TRP A 70 8.49 23.57 31.64
C TRP A 70 7.36 22.90 30.85
N TYR A 71 7.05 21.63 31.14
CA TYR A 71 5.96 20.90 30.50
C TYR A 71 4.56 21.39 30.94
N THR A 72 4.43 21.89 32.16
CA THR A 72 3.15 22.36 32.74
C THR A 72 2.95 23.87 32.62
N ARG A 73 3.97 24.61 32.19
CA ARG A 73 3.89 26.04 31.91
C ARG A 73 3.13 26.29 30.61
N GLU A 74 2.41 27.40 30.54
CA GLU A 74 1.77 27.86 29.31
C GLU A 74 2.82 28.40 28.31
N CYS A 75 3.55 27.48 27.66
CA CYS A 75 4.51 27.79 26.60
C CYS A 75 4.47 26.74 25.48
N PHE A 76 5.33 26.91 24.47
CA PHE A 76 5.38 26.06 23.28
C PHE A 76 5.62 24.58 23.59
N THR A 77 6.37 24.24 24.65
CA THR A 77 6.84 22.87 24.95
C THR A 77 5.69 21.85 25.03
N TYR A 78 4.63 22.14 25.80
CA TYR A 78 3.47 21.26 25.95
C TYR A 78 2.72 21.10 24.62
N LYS A 79 2.39 22.21 23.97
CA LYS A 79 1.56 22.22 22.75
C LYS A 79 2.30 21.52 21.61
N MET A 80 3.58 21.85 21.42
CA MET A 80 4.44 21.30 20.37
C MET A 80 4.67 19.80 20.57
N LEU A 81 5.06 19.37 21.77
CA LEU A 81 5.34 17.97 22.04
C LEU A 81 4.10 17.08 21.92
N ASN A 82 2.97 17.48 22.52
CA ASN A 82 1.75 16.69 22.46
C ASN A 82 1.15 16.64 21.04
N LYS A 83 1.27 17.74 20.27
CA LYS A 83 0.88 17.75 18.86
C LYS A 83 1.76 16.77 18.06
N ALA A 84 3.08 16.82 18.26
CA ALA A 84 4.02 15.95 17.57
C ALA A 84 3.78 14.47 17.88
N LEU A 85 3.61 14.11 19.15
CA LEU A 85 3.30 12.74 19.57
C LEU A 85 1.94 12.26 19.02
N ARG A 86 0.94 13.14 18.92
CA ARG A 86 -0.38 12.80 18.37
C ARG A 86 -0.34 12.52 16.87
N PHE A 87 0.43 13.31 16.12
CA PHE A 87 0.52 13.20 14.66
C PHE A 87 1.74 12.39 14.20
N MET A 88 2.51 11.80 15.13
CA MET A 88 3.77 11.11 14.86
C MET A 88 4.74 11.94 14.02
N ASP A 89 4.84 13.23 14.34
CA ASP A 89 5.78 14.16 13.71
C ASP A 89 7.20 13.82 14.19
N ALA A 90 7.91 13.02 13.40
CA ALA A 90 9.23 12.50 13.74
C ALA A 90 10.25 13.62 13.95
N ASP A 91 10.15 14.73 13.22
CA ASP A 91 11.10 15.84 13.26
C ASP A 91 11.06 16.51 14.63
N ILE A 92 9.86 16.87 15.06
CA ILE A 92 9.65 17.51 16.36
C ILE A 92 9.96 16.52 17.49
N ILE A 93 9.55 15.26 17.37
CA ILE A 93 9.81 14.22 18.39
C ILE A 93 11.32 14.03 18.61
N ILE A 94 12.11 13.98 17.53
CA ILE A 94 13.57 13.79 17.61
C ILE A 94 14.23 15.04 18.21
N ASN A 95 13.87 16.24 17.74
CA ASN A 95 14.42 17.50 18.25
C ASN A 95 14.07 17.73 19.74
N MET A 96 12.87 17.33 20.15
CA MET A 96 12.42 17.38 21.55
C MET A 96 12.81 16.14 22.35
N GLY A 97 13.59 15.22 21.79
CA GLY A 97 13.90 13.93 22.40
C GLY A 97 14.56 14.05 23.78
N PHE A 98 15.46 15.03 23.95
CA PHE A 98 16.10 15.29 25.25
C PHE A 98 15.07 15.74 26.29
N PHE A 99 14.17 16.65 25.91
CA PHE A 99 13.14 17.19 26.79
C PHE A 99 12.13 16.10 27.19
N LEU A 100 11.68 15.30 26.22
CA LEU A 100 10.83 14.13 26.46
C LEU A 100 11.48 13.16 27.45
N ARG A 101 12.78 12.85 27.26
CA ARG A 101 13.56 12.01 28.17
C ARG A 101 13.62 12.59 29.57
N ASP A 102 13.86 13.90 29.69
CA ASP A 102 14.00 14.56 30.99
C ASP A 102 12.66 14.57 31.75
N VAL A 103 11.54 14.89 31.08
CA VAL A 103 10.19 14.78 31.67
C VAL A 103 9.92 13.34 32.13
N HIS A 104 10.23 12.36 31.28
CA HIS A 104 10.06 10.94 31.62
C HIS A 104 10.87 10.53 32.86
N LYS A 105 12.15 10.88 32.91
CA LYS A 105 13.04 10.55 34.03
C LYS A 105 12.61 11.21 35.34
N GLN A 106 12.11 12.45 35.28
CA GLN A 106 11.56 13.12 36.44
C GLN A 106 10.30 12.42 36.97
N ILE A 107 9.37 12.02 36.08
CA ILE A 107 8.20 11.21 36.48
C ILE A 107 8.67 9.90 37.14
N GLN A 108 9.65 9.20 36.57
CA GLN A 108 10.20 7.97 37.16
C GLN A 108 10.81 8.20 38.55
N GLN A 109 11.56 9.29 38.73
CA GLN A 109 12.18 9.63 40.00
C GLN A 109 11.12 9.92 41.07
N LEU A 110 10.13 10.75 40.74
CA LEU A 110 9.03 11.07 41.63
C LEU A 110 8.18 9.83 41.95
N HIS A 111 7.89 9.00 40.95
CA HIS A 111 7.17 7.74 41.13
C HIS A 111 7.84 6.85 42.18
N LYS A 112 9.17 6.66 42.06
CA LYS A 112 9.96 5.88 43.03
C LYS A 112 9.86 6.44 44.45
N GLN A 113 9.91 7.77 44.60
CA GLN A 113 9.79 8.45 45.90
C GLN A 113 8.37 8.36 46.50
N GLN A 114 7.33 8.38 45.67
CA GLN A 114 5.93 8.36 46.10
C GLN A 114 5.49 6.94 46.51
N VAL A 115 5.86 5.93 45.74
CA VAL A 115 5.52 4.52 46.02
C VAL A 115 6.18 4.03 47.32
N SER A 116 7.35 4.56 47.69
CA SER A 116 7.97 4.28 49.00
C SER A 116 7.26 4.95 50.18
N SER A 117 6.48 6.02 49.95
CA SER A 117 5.97 6.90 51.01
C SER A 117 4.47 6.72 51.30
N TYR A 118 3.64 6.43 50.29
CA TYR A 118 2.16 6.46 50.42
C TYR A 118 1.48 5.10 50.65
N GLY A 119 2.23 4.01 50.68
CA GLY A 119 1.66 2.66 50.73
C GLY A 119 0.99 2.28 49.41
N ARG A 120 0.98 0.98 49.12
CA ARG A 120 0.63 0.42 47.80
C ARG A 120 -0.89 0.28 47.56
N LYS A 121 -1.70 1.23 48.03
CA LYS A 121 -3.16 1.13 47.91
C LYS A 121 -3.63 1.61 46.53
N PRO A 122 -4.51 0.86 45.84
CA PRO A 122 -5.12 1.32 44.60
C PRO A 122 -5.89 2.63 44.79
N PHE A 123 -5.90 3.47 43.76
CA PHE A 123 -6.62 4.75 43.75
C PHE A 123 -7.21 5.03 42.36
N VAL A 124 -8.08 6.05 42.27
CA VAL A 124 -8.77 6.42 41.04
C VAL A 124 -8.37 7.83 40.62
N VAL A 125 -8.15 8.01 39.32
CA VAL A 125 -7.95 9.32 38.70
C VAL A 125 -8.96 9.52 37.57
N TYR A 126 -9.20 10.78 37.24
CA TYR A 126 -10.23 11.20 36.30
C TYR A 126 -9.64 12.05 35.18
N ARG A 127 -10.26 11.98 34.00
CA ARG A 127 -9.95 12.87 32.86
C ARG A 127 -11.18 13.09 32.01
N GLY A 128 -11.47 14.35 31.68
CA GLY A 128 -12.47 14.71 30.67
C GLY A 128 -11.81 15.19 29.39
N GLN A 129 -12.33 14.77 28.24
CA GLN A 129 -11.89 15.27 26.92
C GLN A 129 -12.95 15.07 25.83
N SER A 130 -12.80 15.79 24.72
CA SER A 130 -13.52 15.50 23.47
C SER A 130 -12.88 14.33 22.71
N LEU A 131 -13.72 13.58 22.00
CA LEU A 131 -13.29 12.53 21.08
C LEU A 131 -14.12 12.63 19.78
N MET A 132 -13.51 12.45 18.61
CA MET A 132 -14.25 12.42 17.35
C MET A 132 -15.19 11.21 17.32
N LYS A 133 -16.37 11.36 16.69
CA LYS A 133 -17.35 10.26 16.59
C LYS A 133 -16.77 8.98 15.97
N SER A 134 -15.95 9.11 14.94
CA SER A 134 -15.24 7.98 14.30
C SER A 134 -14.29 7.25 15.26
N ASP A 135 -13.58 7.99 16.11
CA ASP A 135 -12.66 7.40 17.09
C ASP A 135 -13.42 6.80 18.27
N PHE A 136 -14.59 7.35 18.59
CA PHE A 136 -15.49 6.77 19.58
C PHE A 136 -16.08 5.43 19.12
N GLU A 137 -16.46 5.29 17.84
CA GLU A 137 -16.89 3.99 17.29
C GLU A 137 -15.80 2.93 17.44
N LYS A 138 -14.53 3.30 17.18
CA LYS A 138 -13.38 2.41 17.44
C LYS A 138 -13.27 2.05 18.92
N LEU A 139 -13.43 3.02 19.83
CA LEU A 139 -13.39 2.79 21.28
C LEU A 139 -14.51 1.85 21.74
N GLN A 140 -15.72 1.98 21.19
CA GLN A 140 -16.84 1.07 21.48
C GLN A 140 -16.54 -0.37 21.05
N ASN A 141 -15.93 -0.55 19.89
CA ASN A 141 -15.49 -1.84 19.39
C ASN A 141 -14.31 -2.42 20.21
N ALA A 142 -13.58 -1.59 20.95
CA ALA A 142 -12.46 -1.97 21.80
C ALA A 142 -12.87 -2.36 23.24
N LYS A 143 -14.17 -2.48 23.56
CA LYS A 143 -14.63 -2.92 24.89
C LYS A 143 -14.06 -4.30 25.25
N GLY A 144 -13.38 -4.39 26.39
CA GLY A 144 -12.64 -5.58 26.83
C GLY A 144 -11.20 -5.68 26.29
N GLY A 145 -10.84 -4.82 25.33
CA GLY A 145 -9.51 -4.70 24.72
C GLY A 145 -8.60 -3.66 25.41
N LEU A 146 -7.48 -3.35 24.75
CA LEU A 146 -6.46 -2.41 25.23
C LEU A 146 -6.61 -1.03 24.56
N MET A 147 -6.33 0.03 25.31
CA MET A 147 -6.29 1.42 24.87
C MET A 147 -4.98 2.06 25.34
N SER A 148 -4.23 2.71 24.46
CA SER A 148 -3.05 3.50 24.85
C SER A 148 -3.29 5.00 24.82
N PHE A 149 -2.58 5.68 25.70
CA PHE A 149 -2.31 7.11 25.60
C PHE A 149 -0.87 7.30 25.13
N ASN A 150 -0.71 7.72 23.88
CA ASN A 150 0.59 7.85 23.21
C ASN A 150 1.35 9.13 23.61
N SER A 151 0.69 10.07 24.28
CA SER A 151 1.32 11.24 24.90
C SER A 151 1.46 11.08 26.41
N PHE A 152 2.16 12.01 27.07
CA PHE A 152 2.06 12.14 28.52
C PHE A 152 0.59 12.40 28.89
N LEU A 153 0.10 11.67 29.89
CA LEU A 153 -1.30 11.67 30.25
C LEU A 153 -1.47 12.41 31.57
N SER A 154 -2.03 13.61 31.48
CA SER A 154 -2.43 14.41 32.65
C SER A 154 -3.81 13.99 33.14
N THR A 155 -3.95 13.77 34.45
CA THR A 155 -5.21 13.36 35.08
C THR A 155 -5.38 14.09 36.41
N SER A 156 -6.61 14.13 36.92
CA SER A 156 -6.93 14.79 38.19
C SER A 156 -7.50 13.79 39.20
N THR A 157 -7.19 13.96 40.47
CA THR A 157 -7.92 13.24 41.55
C THR A 157 -9.26 13.89 41.87
N ALA A 158 -9.54 15.10 41.37
CA ALA A 158 -10.81 15.80 41.50
C ALA A 158 -11.78 15.41 40.37
N LYS A 159 -12.86 14.70 40.73
CA LYS A 159 -13.85 14.16 39.80
C LYS A 159 -14.59 15.26 39.04
N GLU A 160 -15.00 16.30 39.75
CA GLU A 160 -15.87 17.38 39.27
C GLU A 160 -15.17 18.22 38.20
N VAL A 161 -13.88 18.47 38.38
CA VAL A 161 -13.05 19.21 37.40
C VAL A 161 -13.01 18.45 36.07
N SER A 162 -12.72 17.15 36.12
CA SER A 162 -12.65 16.31 34.93
C SER A 162 -14.02 16.13 34.27
N LEU A 163 -15.09 16.03 35.05
CA LEU A 163 -16.46 15.97 34.51
C LEU A 163 -16.86 17.27 33.82
N GLY A 164 -16.42 18.43 34.33
CA GLY A 164 -16.60 19.73 33.68
C GLY A 164 -16.03 19.73 32.26
N PHE A 165 -14.75 19.36 32.10
CA PHE A 165 -14.11 19.25 30.78
C PHE A 165 -14.84 18.31 29.82
N ALA A 166 -15.34 17.18 30.31
CA ALA A 166 -16.10 16.23 29.48
C ALA A 166 -17.45 16.80 29.03
N ARG A 167 -18.12 17.60 29.87
CA ARG A 167 -19.37 18.29 29.53
C ARG A 167 -19.15 19.39 28.52
N ASP A 168 -18.12 20.21 28.69
CA ASP A 168 -17.80 21.29 27.75
C ASP A 168 -17.51 20.70 26.36
N ALA A 169 -16.69 19.65 26.31
CA ALA A 169 -16.39 18.88 25.10
C ALA A 169 -17.62 18.28 24.40
N SER A 170 -18.68 18.01 25.14
CA SER A 170 -19.90 17.37 24.64
C SER A 170 -20.81 18.32 23.83
N THR A 171 -20.51 19.62 23.87
CA THR A 171 -21.25 20.67 23.15
C THR A 171 -20.71 20.95 21.74
N GLU A 172 -19.55 20.40 21.38
CA GLU A 172 -18.90 20.61 20.10
C GLU A 172 -19.51 19.76 18.96
N LEU A 173 -19.55 20.32 17.75
CA LEU A 173 -20.09 19.62 16.58
C LEU A 173 -19.14 18.49 16.13
N ASN A 174 -19.67 17.30 15.87
CA ASN A 174 -18.94 16.09 15.44
C ASN A 174 -18.01 15.40 16.47
N THR A 175 -18.02 15.83 17.73
CA THR A 175 -17.32 15.12 18.82
C THR A 175 -18.32 14.55 19.83
N VAL A 176 -17.82 13.72 20.75
CA VAL A 176 -18.52 13.23 21.93
C VAL A 176 -17.70 13.59 23.17
N GLY A 177 -18.40 13.88 24.27
CA GLY A 177 -17.76 14.10 25.56
C GLY A 177 -17.40 12.77 26.21
N ILE A 178 -16.12 12.57 26.56
CA ILE A 178 -15.66 11.36 27.26
C ILE A 178 -15.18 11.71 28.65
N PHE A 179 -15.76 11.04 29.64
CA PHE A 179 -15.34 11.07 31.04
C PHE A 179 -14.67 9.76 31.42
N PHE A 180 -13.35 9.76 31.48
CA PHE A 180 -12.56 8.60 31.88
C PHE A 180 -12.48 8.48 33.40
N ILE A 181 -12.75 7.28 33.89
CA ILE A 181 -12.51 6.86 35.27
C ILE A 181 -11.43 5.78 35.23
N MET A 182 -10.24 6.10 35.76
CA MET A 182 -9.06 5.24 35.62
C MET A 182 -8.67 4.66 36.98
N SER A 183 -8.72 3.34 37.10
CA SER A 183 -8.28 2.61 38.29
C SER A 183 -6.78 2.31 38.20
N ILE A 184 -6.03 2.79 39.20
CA ILE A 184 -4.56 2.74 39.23
C ILE A 184 -4.11 1.80 40.35
N ASP A 185 -3.38 0.75 39.97
CA ASP A 185 -2.63 -0.08 40.91
C ASP A 185 -1.16 0.38 40.98
N PRO A 186 -0.71 0.98 42.10
CA PRO A 186 0.66 1.48 42.24
C PRO A 186 1.71 0.36 42.31
N CYS A 187 1.32 -0.90 42.42
CA CYS A 187 2.27 -2.03 42.37
C CYS A 187 2.80 -2.30 40.96
N LEU A 188 2.13 -1.79 39.92
CA LEU A 188 2.52 -2.00 38.53
C LEU A 188 3.75 -1.16 38.19
N LYS A 189 4.87 -1.83 37.92
CA LYS A 189 6.17 -1.17 37.66
C LYS A 189 6.33 -0.67 36.22
N SER A 190 5.48 -1.13 35.29
CA SER A 190 5.61 -0.90 33.84
C SER A 190 5.35 0.55 33.43
N THR A 191 4.49 1.26 34.16
CA THR A 191 4.09 2.63 33.81
C THR A 191 4.41 3.60 34.94
N PRO A 192 5.46 4.42 34.79
CA PRO A 192 5.75 5.50 35.73
C PRO A 192 4.65 6.57 35.71
N PHE A 193 4.20 6.96 36.88
CA PHE A 193 3.30 8.09 37.10
C PHE A 193 3.66 8.80 38.40
N ALA A 194 3.38 10.10 38.48
CA ALA A 194 3.66 10.86 39.69
C ALA A 194 2.65 11.98 39.92
N SER A 195 2.37 12.27 41.19
CA SER A 195 1.81 13.56 41.57
C SER A 195 2.82 14.67 41.26
N ILE A 196 2.39 15.69 40.54
CA ILE A 196 3.25 16.80 40.10
C ILE A 196 3.03 18.09 40.88
N LYS A 197 2.20 18.06 41.92
CA LYS A 197 1.77 19.23 42.71
C LYS A 197 2.90 20.18 43.15
N GLU A 198 4.05 19.62 43.52
CA GLU A 198 5.21 20.37 44.05
C GLU A 198 6.19 20.83 42.96
N VAL A 199 6.07 20.28 41.74
CA VAL A 199 7.04 20.48 40.64
C VAL A 199 6.41 21.13 39.40
N SER A 200 5.08 21.26 39.36
CA SER A 200 4.35 21.93 38.29
C SER A 200 4.54 23.45 38.34
N TYR A 201 4.35 24.10 37.19
CA TYR A 201 4.32 25.56 37.08
C TYR A 201 3.21 26.17 37.95
N THR A 202 2.00 25.63 37.83
CA THR A 202 0.85 25.98 38.67
C THR A 202 0.92 25.18 39.97
N LYS A 203 1.32 25.85 41.07
CA LYS A 203 1.38 25.21 42.39
C LYS A 203 -0.02 24.93 42.92
N GLY A 204 -0.22 23.74 43.49
CA GLY A 204 -1.44 23.38 44.24
C GLY A 204 -2.49 22.55 43.50
N GLY A 205 -2.23 22.14 42.25
CA GLY A 205 -3.11 21.23 41.50
C GLY A 205 -3.09 19.79 42.02
N ASN A 206 -4.25 19.13 41.99
CA ASN A 206 -4.42 17.70 42.31
C ASN A 206 -4.14 16.81 41.08
N GLU A 207 -3.02 17.06 40.41
CA GLU A 207 -2.69 16.47 39.12
C GLU A 207 -1.73 15.27 39.26
N ILE A 208 -2.09 14.16 38.60
CA ILE A 208 -1.24 12.99 38.42
C ILE A 208 -0.84 12.93 36.95
N LEU A 209 0.46 13.01 36.70
CA LEU A 209 1.05 12.91 35.37
C LEU A 209 1.60 11.51 35.13
N PHE A 210 1.11 10.88 34.07
CA PHE A 210 1.56 9.59 33.59
C PHE A 210 2.57 9.78 32.46
N SER A 211 3.53 8.87 32.43
CA SER A 211 4.47 8.79 31.33
C SER A 211 3.79 8.47 29.99
N MET A 212 4.42 8.83 28.87
CA MET A 212 3.92 8.47 27.55
C MET A 212 3.81 6.95 27.35
N HIS A 213 2.93 6.54 26.45
CA HIS A 213 2.59 5.14 26.19
C HIS A 213 2.08 4.43 27.45
N THR A 214 1.10 5.05 28.12
CA THR A 214 0.36 4.40 29.20
C THR A 214 -0.78 3.58 28.61
N ILE A 215 -0.91 2.32 29.03
CA ILE A 215 -1.91 1.39 28.50
C ILE A 215 -2.95 1.07 29.57
N PHE A 216 -4.21 1.08 29.17
CA PHE A 216 -5.34 0.69 29.98
C PHE A 216 -6.18 -0.37 29.28
N ARG A 217 -6.84 -1.21 30.06
CA ARG A 217 -7.90 -2.09 29.59
C ARG A 217 -9.25 -1.36 29.67
N VAL A 218 -10.00 -1.38 28.57
CA VAL A 218 -11.33 -0.78 28.52
C VAL A 218 -12.32 -1.74 29.18
N SER A 219 -12.77 -1.39 30.38
CA SER A 219 -13.64 -2.25 31.20
C SER A 219 -15.10 -2.06 30.80
N GLU A 220 -15.59 -0.84 30.91
CA GLU A 220 -16.99 -0.52 30.63
C GLU A 220 -17.14 0.84 29.97
N ILE A 221 -18.15 0.96 29.10
CA ILE A 221 -18.55 2.22 28.46
C ILE A 221 -20.04 2.40 28.75
N LYS A 222 -20.39 3.48 29.44
CA LYS A 222 -21.76 3.83 29.83
C LYS A 222 -22.11 5.19 29.26
N GLN A 223 -23.31 5.34 28.70
CA GLN A 223 -23.83 6.66 28.33
C GLN A 223 -24.39 7.34 29.59
N VAL A 224 -23.94 8.57 29.86
CA VAL A 224 -24.30 9.33 31.06
C VAL A 224 -25.42 10.33 30.76
N ASP A 225 -25.43 10.91 29.56
CA ASP A 225 -26.46 11.84 29.11
C ASP A 225 -26.79 11.63 27.62
N ASN A 226 -28.05 11.31 27.33
CA ASN A 226 -28.54 11.10 25.97
C ASN A 226 -28.65 12.39 25.15
N ARG A 227 -28.85 13.55 25.80
CA ARG A 227 -29.02 14.83 25.10
C ARG A 227 -27.68 15.44 24.70
N ASN A 228 -26.64 15.22 25.51
CA ASN A 228 -25.33 15.85 25.34
C ASN A 228 -24.25 14.90 24.78
N GLN A 229 -24.57 13.66 24.37
CA GLN A 229 -23.56 12.71 23.83
C GLN A 229 -22.34 12.53 24.77
N LEU A 230 -22.62 12.44 26.09
CA LEU A 230 -21.62 12.28 27.14
C LEU A 230 -21.52 10.82 27.57
N TYR A 231 -20.31 10.26 27.56
CA TYR A 231 -20.04 8.88 27.90
C TYR A 231 -19.00 8.76 29.02
N GLN A 232 -19.25 7.85 29.95
CA GLN A 232 -18.32 7.41 30.96
C GLN A 232 -17.59 6.17 30.46
N VAL A 233 -16.26 6.18 30.58
CA VAL A 233 -15.40 5.07 30.17
C VAL A 233 -14.54 4.65 31.36
N GLU A 234 -14.71 3.41 31.80
CA GLU A 234 -13.97 2.82 32.90
C GLU A 234 -12.73 2.11 32.37
N LEU A 235 -11.57 2.54 32.86
CA LEU A 235 -10.25 2.08 32.44
C LEU A 235 -9.50 1.47 33.63
N GLN A 236 -8.81 0.37 33.39
CA GLN A 236 -7.94 -0.26 34.38
C GLN A 236 -6.50 -0.23 33.89
N LEU A 237 -5.56 0.30 34.70
CA LEU A 237 -4.15 0.33 34.33
C LEU A 237 -3.63 -1.10 34.17
N THR A 238 -2.95 -1.38 33.06
CA THR A 238 -2.42 -2.71 32.72
C THR A 238 -0.90 -2.76 32.83
N SER A 239 -0.35 -3.96 33.06
CA SER A 239 1.10 -4.19 33.15
C SER A 239 1.68 -4.87 31.91
N ASP A 240 3.02 -4.86 31.81
CA ASP A 240 3.79 -5.61 30.81
C ASP A 240 3.65 -7.14 30.96
N ASP A 241 2.90 -7.64 31.95
CA ASP A 241 2.62 -9.07 32.13
C ASP A 241 1.43 -9.56 31.28
N ASP A 242 0.75 -8.65 30.59
CA ASP A 242 -0.29 -8.98 29.63
C ASP A 242 0.30 -9.76 28.44
N GLN A 243 -0.21 -10.98 28.21
CA GLN A 243 0.31 -11.90 27.19
C GLN A 243 0.27 -11.29 25.76
N GLN A 244 -0.73 -10.47 25.45
CA GLN A 244 -0.85 -9.81 24.15
C GLN A 244 0.22 -8.73 24.00
N LEU A 245 0.45 -7.94 25.06
CA LEU A 245 1.48 -6.89 25.06
C LEU A 245 2.91 -7.45 24.99
N ARG A 246 3.18 -8.59 25.66
CA ARG A 246 4.49 -9.27 25.61
C ARG A 246 4.88 -9.74 24.21
N LEU A 247 3.97 -10.47 23.55
CA LEU A 247 4.22 -10.97 22.19
C LEU A 247 4.48 -9.82 21.20
N LEU A 248 3.78 -8.71 21.40
CA LEU A 248 3.94 -7.49 20.60
C LEU A 248 5.31 -6.84 20.85
N ASN A 249 5.69 -6.64 22.12
CA ASN A 249 6.98 -6.09 22.51
C ASN A 249 8.15 -6.95 22.03
N ASP A 250 8.05 -8.27 22.09
CA ASP A 250 9.10 -9.19 21.65
C ASP A 250 9.31 -9.14 20.13
N ARG A 251 8.21 -9.10 19.35
CA ARG A 251 8.28 -8.92 17.89
C ARG A 251 8.98 -7.62 17.52
N ILE A 252 8.56 -6.54 18.18
CA ILE A 252 9.06 -5.19 17.96
C ILE A 252 10.56 -5.04 18.31
N ARG A 253 11.00 -5.62 19.44
CA ARG A 253 12.42 -5.60 19.85
C ARG A 253 13.31 -6.37 18.89
N LYS A 254 12.79 -7.45 18.31
CA LYS A 254 13.47 -8.19 17.24
C LYS A 254 13.61 -7.34 15.97
N GLU A 255 12.60 -6.55 15.64
CA GLU A 255 12.61 -5.68 14.45
C GLU A 255 13.51 -4.45 14.62
N THR A 256 13.72 -3.94 15.83
CA THR A 256 14.56 -2.76 16.12
C THR A 256 15.85 -3.05 16.86
N SER A 257 16.36 -4.30 16.81
CA SER A 257 17.64 -4.67 17.43
C SER A 257 18.80 -3.85 16.86
N GLY A 258 19.65 -3.28 17.71
CA GLY A 258 20.83 -2.50 17.29
C GLY A 258 21.77 -2.16 18.46
N THR A 259 23.00 -1.77 18.14
CA THR A 259 24.06 -1.55 19.15
C THR A 259 23.98 -0.20 19.87
N THR A 260 23.29 0.80 19.30
CA THR A 260 23.12 2.15 19.89
C THR A 260 21.71 2.69 19.63
N GLY A 261 21.23 3.61 20.47
CA GLY A 261 19.92 4.25 20.33
C GLY A 261 19.72 4.91 18.96
N TRP A 262 20.74 5.60 18.43
CA TRP A 262 20.68 6.22 17.11
C TRP A 262 20.55 5.21 15.95
N LYS A 263 21.23 4.05 16.01
CA LYS A 263 21.06 2.99 14.99
C LYS A 263 19.64 2.41 15.03
N ARG A 264 19.07 2.23 16.22
CA ARG A 264 17.68 1.79 16.41
C ARG A 264 16.70 2.83 15.87
N LEU A 265 16.96 4.13 16.10
CA LEU A 265 16.13 5.23 15.59
C LEU A 265 16.10 5.25 14.06
N GLY A 266 17.24 5.16 13.38
CA GLY A 266 17.28 5.13 11.91
C GLY A 266 16.48 3.97 11.32
N LYS A 267 16.57 2.78 11.93
CA LYS A 267 15.80 1.61 11.50
C LYS A 267 14.29 1.80 11.73
N LEU A 268 13.91 2.43 12.84
CA LEU A 268 12.52 2.79 13.12
C LEU A 268 12.00 3.78 12.07
N LEU A 269 12.76 4.84 11.76
CA LEU A 269 12.41 5.85 10.74
C LEU A 269 12.17 5.21 9.37
N LEU A 270 13.02 4.26 8.96
CA LEU A 270 12.83 3.47 7.74
C LEU A 270 11.54 2.66 7.74
N ASN A 271 11.19 2.02 8.87
CA ASN A 271 10.00 1.19 8.99
C ASN A 271 8.71 2.01 8.96
N ILE A 272 8.72 3.23 9.50
CA ILE A 272 7.57 4.15 9.48
C ILE A 272 7.50 4.99 8.20
N GLY A 273 8.40 4.78 7.24
CA GLY A 273 8.42 5.49 5.96
C GLY A 273 9.00 6.90 6.00
N GLN A 274 9.65 7.30 7.09
CA GLN A 274 10.30 8.61 7.25
C GLN A 274 11.70 8.61 6.63
N TYR A 275 11.76 8.41 5.31
CA TYR A 275 13.00 8.17 4.57
C TYR A 275 13.97 9.36 4.60
N ASN A 276 13.48 10.60 4.47
CA ASN A 276 14.33 11.79 4.48
C ASN A 276 15.03 11.97 5.84
N LYS A 277 14.34 11.68 6.95
CA LYS A 277 14.93 11.77 8.29
C LYS A 277 15.91 10.64 8.57
N ALA A 278 15.61 9.44 8.07
CA ALA A 278 16.57 8.36 8.09
C ALA A 278 17.85 8.74 7.33
N GLU A 279 17.72 9.37 6.16
CA GLU A 279 18.84 9.89 5.36
C GLU A 279 19.69 10.90 6.15
N GLU A 280 19.06 11.97 6.67
CA GLU A 280 19.73 13.00 7.48
C GLU A 280 20.49 12.37 8.65
N LEU A 281 19.83 11.49 9.41
CA LEU A 281 20.42 10.81 10.56
C LEU A 281 21.62 9.95 10.15
N TYR A 282 21.49 9.12 9.11
CA TYR A 282 22.58 8.25 8.69
C TYR A 282 23.74 9.02 8.08
N ASN A 283 23.50 10.15 7.42
CA ASN A 283 24.58 11.03 6.95
C ASN A 283 25.36 11.64 8.12
N VAL A 284 24.68 12.15 9.16
CA VAL A 284 25.34 12.67 10.37
C VAL A 284 26.15 11.57 11.07
N LEU A 285 25.60 10.37 11.20
CA LEU A 285 26.32 9.23 11.81
C LEU A 285 27.52 8.77 10.96
N LEU A 286 27.40 8.84 9.63
CA LEU A 286 28.47 8.51 8.69
C LEU A 286 29.62 9.52 8.77
N GLU A 287 29.32 10.82 8.88
CA GLU A 287 30.34 11.88 9.03
C GLU A 287 31.08 11.79 10.37
N GLN A 288 30.39 11.33 11.43
CA GLN A 288 30.96 11.25 12.78
C GLN A 288 31.82 9.98 13.01
N THR A 289 31.65 8.93 12.21
CA THR A 289 32.38 7.67 12.42
C THR A 289 33.68 7.60 11.61
N SER A 290 34.76 7.18 12.26
CA SER A 290 36.02 6.84 11.62
C SER A 290 36.18 5.33 11.38
N ASN A 291 35.25 4.52 11.87
CA ASN A 291 35.32 3.06 11.80
C ASN A 291 34.73 2.53 10.49
N GLU A 292 35.54 1.86 9.68
CA GLU A 292 35.13 1.32 8.37
C GLU A 292 33.96 0.32 8.45
N VAL A 293 33.86 -0.48 9.51
CA VAL A 293 32.73 -1.41 9.70
C VAL A 293 31.43 -0.65 9.99
N GLU A 294 31.52 0.47 10.71
CA GLU A 294 30.34 1.31 10.95
C GLU A 294 29.95 2.10 9.71
N LYS A 295 30.93 2.60 8.93
CA LYS A 295 30.66 3.23 7.63
C LYS A 295 29.96 2.27 6.68
N GLU A 296 30.42 1.02 6.60
CA GLU A 296 29.77 -0.03 5.81
C GLU A 296 28.29 -0.17 6.18
N HIS A 297 27.99 -0.23 7.49
CA HIS A 297 26.61 -0.30 7.97
C HIS A 297 25.79 0.92 7.53
N TYR A 298 26.30 2.14 7.70
CA TYR A 298 25.57 3.36 7.34
C TYR A 298 25.39 3.50 5.83
N TYR A 299 26.39 3.16 5.02
CA TYR A 299 26.25 3.09 3.57
C TYR A 299 25.17 2.08 3.16
N ASN A 300 25.10 0.92 3.81
CA ASN A 300 24.05 -0.06 3.50
C ASN A 300 22.65 0.47 3.86
N GLN A 301 22.51 1.20 4.98
CA GLN A 301 21.23 1.82 5.33
C GLN A 301 20.84 2.94 4.35
N LEU A 302 21.78 3.82 3.99
CA LEU A 302 21.56 4.90 3.01
C LEU A 302 21.20 4.35 1.61
N GLY A 303 21.85 3.26 1.19
CA GLY A 303 21.46 2.55 -0.03
C GLY A 303 20.01 2.07 0.00
N GLY A 304 19.58 1.54 1.15
CA GLY A 304 18.19 1.12 1.38
C GLY A 304 17.19 2.29 1.41
N VAL A 305 17.57 3.44 2.00
CA VAL A 305 16.77 4.68 2.01
C VAL A 305 16.49 5.13 0.57
N HIS A 306 17.54 5.30 -0.23
CA HIS A 306 17.42 5.79 -1.59
C HIS A 306 16.70 4.81 -2.52
N TRP A 307 16.87 3.51 -2.31
CA TRP A 307 16.10 2.50 -3.04
C TRP A 307 14.59 2.66 -2.80
N ARG A 308 14.18 2.90 -1.55
CA ARG A 308 12.76 3.12 -1.21
C ARG A 308 12.22 4.47 -1.66
N GLN A 309 13.06 5.50 -1.76
CA GLN A 309 12.71 6.80 -2.35
C GLN A 309 12.63 6.75 -3.89
N GLY A 310 13.15 5.69 -4.53
CA GLY A 310 13.24 5.58 -5.99
C GLY A 310 14.47 6.26 -6.61
N ASP A 311 15.41 6.78 -5.81
CA ASP A 311 16.70 7.30 -6.28
C ASP A 311 17.68 6.14 -6.47
N TYR A 312 17.48 5.39 -7.55
CA TYR A 312 18.25 4.19 -7.83
C TYR A 312 19.75 4.47 -8.07
N VAL A 313 20.09 5.66 -8.58
CA VAL A 313 21.48 6.04 -8.86
C VAL A 313 22.26 6.19 -7.55
N LYS A 314 21.72 6.93 -6.58
CA LYS A 314 22.34 7.03 -5.24
C LYS A 314 22.35 5.69 -4.53
N ALA A 315 21.27 4.91 -4.62
CA ALA A 315 21.22 3.59 -4.01
C ALA A 315 22.35 2.67 -4.50
N ILE A 316 22.59 2.61 -5.83
CA ILE A 316 23.71 1.86 -6.41
C ILE A 316 25.05 2.41 -5.92
N TRP A 317 25.21 3.74 -5.84
CA TRP A 317 26.43 4.36 -5.36
C TRP A 317 26.78 3.88 -3.96
N TYR A 318 25.83 3.95 -3.03
CA TYR A 318 26.01 3.49 -1.65
C TYR A 318 26.28 1.98 -1.56
N PHE A 319 25.51 1.14 -2.25
CA PHE A 319 25.75 -0.31 -2.23
C PHE A 319 27.08 -0.72 -2.87
N LYS A 320 27.58 0.05 -3.86
CA LYS A 320 28.94 -0.16 -4.40
C LYS A 320 30.02 0.17 -3.38
N HIS A 321 29.85 1.20 -2.56
CA HIS A 321 30.79 1.50 -1.47
C HIS A 321 30.82 0.40 -0.41
N VAL A 322 29.64 -0.12 -0.03
CA VAL A 322 29.54 -1.31 0.85
C VAL A 322 30.34 -2.47 0.25
N LEU A 323 30.09 -2.80 -1.02
CA LEU A 323 30.78 -3.88 -1.70
C LEU A 323 32.31 -3.67 -1.75
N GLN A 324 32.78 -2.43 -1.99
CA GLN A 324 34.21 -2.10 -2.02
C GLN A 324 34.88 -2.28 -0.66
N ILE A 325 34.21 -1.90 0.43
CA ILE A 325 34.72 -2.11 1.80
C ILE A 325 34.82 -3.61 2.07
N GLN A 326 33.74 -4.36 1.83
CA GLN A 326 33.69 -5.80 2.03
C GLN A 326 34.73 -6.57 1.21
N GLN A 327 34.97 -6.18 -0.05
CA GLN A 327 35.99 -6.82 -0.89
C GLN A 327 37.42 -6.63 -0.37
N LYS A 328 37.69 -5.57 0.40
CA LYS A 328 38.99 -5.32 1.03
C LYS A 328 39.15 -6.07 2.35
N THR A 329 38.06 -6.31 3.07
CA THR A 329 38.08 -6.80 4.47
C THR A 329 37.70 -8.28 4.59
N LEU A 330 36.95 -8.83 3.63
CA LEU A 330 36.37 -10.17 3.71
C LEU A 330 36.90 -11.10 2.60
N PRO A 331 36.95 -12.43 2.86
CA PRO A 331 37.25 -13.42 1.82
C PRO A 331 36.25 -13.38 0.66
N SER A 332 36.68 -13.78 -0.54
CA SER A 332 35.88 -13.71 -1.78
C SER A 332 34.59 -14.54 -1.77
N ASN A 333 34.48 -15.51 -0.87
CA ASN A 333 33.29 -16.33 -0.66
C ASN A 333 32.47 -15.92 0.58
N HIS A 334 32.72 -14.75 1.18
CA HIS A 334 31.99 -14.33 2.37
C HIS A 334 30.50 -14.06 2.06
N PRO A 335 29.54 -14.52 2.88
CA PRO A 335 28.10 -14.31 2.65
C PRO A 335 27.68 -12.85 2.46
N ASP A 336 28.33 -11.91 3.15
CA ASP A 336 28.04 -10.47 3.04
C ASP A 336 28.26 -9.91 1.63
N LEU A 337 29.25 -10.44 0.89
CA LEU A 337 29.44 -10.10 -0.53
C LEU A 337 28.24 -10.53 -1.36
N ALA A 338 27.66 -11.69 -1.07
CA ALA A 338 26.46 -12.17 -1.76
C ALA A 338 25.24 -11.28 -1.45
N PHE A 339 25.11 -10.76 -0.22
CA PHE A 339 24.08 -9.79 0.13
C PHE A 339 24.26 -8.48 -0.64
N SER A 340 25.48 -7.95 -0.71
CA SER A 340 25.79 -6.72 -1.45
C SER A 340 25.55 -6.85 -2.94
N PHE A 341 25.99 -7.95 -3.56
CA PHE A 341 25.67 -8.24 -4.96
C PHE A 341 24.15 -8.35 -5.18
N ASN A 342 23.43 -9.02 -4.28
CA ASN A 342 21.98 -9.11 -4.39
C ASN A 342 21.31 -7.73 -4.29
N ASN A 343 21.74 -6.86 -3.37
CA ASN A 343 21.18 -5.51 -3.22
C ASN A 343 21.40 -4.67 -4.49
N ILE A 344 22.61 -4.68 -5.04
CA ILE A 344 22.90 -4.00 -6.31
C ILE A 344 22.04 -4.59 -7.43
N GLY A 345 21.89 -5.91 -7.50
CA GLY A 345 21.01 -6.59 -8.45
C GLY A 345 19.56 -6.13 -8.35
N CYS A 346 19.01 -6.03 -7.13
CA CYS A 346 17.64 -5.55 -6.89
C CYS A 346 17.43 -4.10 -7.34
N VAL A 347 18.41 -3.22 -7.09
CA VAL A 347 18.31 -1.82 -7.55
C VAL A 347 18.42 -1.74 -9.08
N SER A 348 19.36 -2.47 -9.69
CA SER A 348 19.48 -2.53 -11.16
C SER A 348 18.21 -3.08 -11.82
N ASP A 349 17.56 -4.08 -11.22
CA ASP A 349 16.30 -4.63 -11.71
C ASP A 349 15.17 -3.59 -11.62
N GLY A 350 15.11 -2.83 -10.50
CA GLY A 350 14.18 -1.72 -10.33
C GLY A 350 14.36 -0.56 -11.32
N MET A 351 15.58 -0.39 -11.88
CA MET A 351 15.87 0.55 -12.97
C MET A 351 15.47 0.03 -14.36
N GLY A 352 15.06 -1.24 -14.49
CA GLY A 352 14.84 -1.90 -15.77
C GLY A 352 16.12 -2.44 -16.43
N GLU A 353 17.27 -2.40 -15.73
CA GLU A 353 18.54 -2.91 -16.24
C GLU A 353 18.70 -4.42 -15.98
N HIS A 354 17.74 -5.22 -16.46
CA HIS A 354 17.58 -6.65 -16.12
C HIS A 354 18.83 -7.49 -16.41
N SER A 355 19.55 -7.24 -17.50
CA SER A 355 20.80 -7.96 -17.82
C SER A 355 21.93 -7.67 -16.83
N LYS A 356 22.04 -6.43 -16.33
CA LYS A 356 23.02 -6.09 -15.28
C LYS A 356 22.60 -6.71 -13.95
N ALA A 357 21.31 -6.64 -13.60
CA ALA A 357 20.76 -7.27 -12.41
C ALA A 357 21.07 -8.77 -12.38
N LEU A 358 20.82 -9.47 -13.49
CA LEU A 358 21.14 -10.88 -13.68
C LEU A 358 22.61 -11.18 -13.36
N SER A 359 23.54 -10.40 -13.90
CA SER A 359 24.98 -10.61 -13.65
C SER A 359 25.38 -10.49 -12.17
N PHE A 360 24.69 -9.63 -11.41
CA PHE A 360 24.90 -9.50 -9.98
C PHE A 360 24.22 -10.61 -9.18
N TYR A 361 23.01 -11.01 -9.57
CA TYR A 361 22.33 -12.16 -8.95
C TYR A 361 23.09 -13.47 -9.14
N GLU A 362 23.69 -13.69 -10.31
CA GLU A 362 24.52 -14.87 -10.59
C GLU A 362 25.77 -14.91 -9.69
N LYS A 363 26.46 -13.77 -9.51
CA LYS A 363 27.59 -13.67 -8.57
C LYS A 363 27.17 -13.95 -7.13
N ALA A 364 26.02 -13.41 -6.71
CA ALA A 364 25.47 -13.67 -5.38
C ALA A 364 25.13 -15.16 -5.20
N LEU A 365 24.54 -15.79 -6.23
CA LEU A 365 24.21 -17.21 -6.22
C LEU A 365 25.47 -18.09 -6.14
N GLU A 366 26.52 -17.77 -6.90
CA GLU A 366 27.78 -18.53 -6.90
C GLU A 366 28.40 -18.60 -5.50
N ILE A 367 28.46 -17.45 -4.80
CA ILE A 367 28.97 -17.38 -3.42
C ILE A 367 28.11 -18.21 -2.48
N LYS A 368 26.77 -18.09 -2.58
CA LYS A 368 25.83 -18.84 -1.74
C LYS A 368 25.92 -20.35 -1.98
N GLN A 369 26.08 -20.80 -3.23
CA GLN A 369 26.22 -22.22 -3.57
C GLN A 369 27.50 -22.83 -2.98
N LYS A 370 28.59 -22.04 -2.89
CA LYS A 370 29.85 -22.48 -2.28
C LYS A 370 29.82 -22.52 -0.75
N THR A 371 28.93 -21.75 -0.12
CA THR A 371 28.91 -21.57 1.35
C THR A 371 27.74 -22.22 2.07
N LEU A 372 26.63 -22.44 1.38
CA LEU A 372 25.39 -22.92 1.98
C LEU A 372 25.04 -24.34 1.51
N PRO A 373 24.34 -25.13 2.34
CA PRO A 373 23.75 -26.40 1.90
C PRO A 373 22.81 -26.22 0.70
N SER A 374 22.71 -27.23 -0.16
CA SER A 374 21.95 -27.19 -1.41
C SER A 374 20.44 -26.92 -1.23
N ASN A 375 19.89 -27.19 -0.04
CA ASN A 375 18.50 -26.92 0.33
C ASN A 375 18.34 -25.66 1.19
N HIS A 376 19.32 -24.77 1.29
CA HIS A 376 19.21 -23.58 2.11
C HIS A 376 18.19 -22.57 1.52
N PRO A 377 17.23 -22.02 2.29
CA PRO A 377 16.20 -21.10 1.76
C PRO A 377 16.75 -19.88 1.01
N SER A 378 17.92 -19.35 1.40
CA SER A 378 18.56 -18.23 0.68
C SER A 378 18.96 -18.55 -0.76
N LEU A 379 19.11 -19.83 -1.13
CA LEU A 379 19.31 -20.25 -2.53
C LEU A 379 18.00 -20.16 -3.31
N ALA A 380 16.86 -20.50 -2.69
CA ALA A 380 15.54 -20.32 -3.30
C ALA A 380 15.29 -18.85 -3.64
N THR A 381 15.60 -17.93 -2.71
CA THR A 381 15.52 -16.48 -2.98
C THR A 381 16.40 -16.05 -4.15
N SER A 382 17.64 -16.54 -4.23
CA SER A 382 18.54 -16.22 -5.35
C SER A 382 18.04 -16.76 -6.68
N TYR A 383 17.52 -17.99 -6.72
CA TYR A 383 16.92 -18.54 -7.93
C TYR A 383 15.67 -17.77 -8.36
N SER A 384 14.80 -17.37 -7.42
CA SER A 384 13.64 -16.54 -7.73
C SER A 384 14.01 -15.16 -8.29
N ASN A 385 15.07 -14.52 -7.78
CA ASN A 385 15.55 -13.23 -8.31
C ASN A 385 16.09 -13.36 -9.74
N ILE A 386 16.84 -14.43 -10.02
CA ILE A 386 17.32 -14.74 -11.37
C ILE A 386 16.16 -15.05 -12.31
N ALA A 387 15.18 -15.83 -11.85
CA ALA A 387 14.00 -16.16 -12.61
C ALA A 387 13.19 -14.91 -12.99
N HIS A 388 13.00 -13.99 -12.04
CA HIS A 388 12.34 -12.70 -12.28
C HIS A 388 13.10 -11.86 -13.32
N ALA A 389 14.43 -11.80 -13.26
CA ALA A 389 15.22 -11.09 -14.26
C ALA A 389 15.03 -11.68 -15.67
N TYR A 390 15.04 -13.02 -15.81
CA TYR A 390 14.74 -13.68 -17.09
C TYR A 390 13.30 -13.44 -17.57
N GLU A 391 12.33 -13.43 -16.66
CA GLU A 391 10.92 -13.14 -16.98
C GLU A 391 10.78 -11.73 -17.57
N LYS A 392 11.45 -10.72 -16.98
CA LYS A 392 11.47 -9.35 -17.50
C LYS A 392 12.22 -9.20 -18.83
N MET A 393 13.14 -10.10 -19.13
CA MET A 393 13.81 -10.21 -20.42
C MET A 393 13.02 -11.06 -21.44
N GLU A 394 11.81 -11.50 -21.10
CA GLU A 394 10.94 -12.37 -21.91
C GLU A 394 11.55 -13.76 -22.22
N GLU A 395 12.57 -14.17 -21.47
CA GLU A 395 13.20 -15.50 -21.55
C GLU A 395 12.46 -16.52 -20.66
N TYR A 396 11.17 -16.72 -20.94
CA TYR A 396 10.24 -17.45 -20.06
C TYR A 396 10.67 -18.90 -19.75
N SER A 397 11.33 -19.59 -20.68
CA SER A 397 11.81 -20.96 -20.45
C SER A 397 12.90 -21.03 -19.37
N LYS A 398 13.85 -20.07 -19.37
CA LYS A 398 14.87 -19.96 -18.33
C LYS A 398 14.25 -19.52 -17.01
N ALA A 399 13.33 -18.54 -17.05
CA ALA A 399 12.61 -18.09 -15.86
C ALA A 399 11.90 -19.26 -15.15
N LEU A 400 11.14 -20.07 -15.89
CA LEU A 400 10.48 -21.26 -15.37
C LEU A 400 11.46 -22.25 -14.74
N SER A 401 12.58 -22.55 -15.41
CA SER A 401 13.59 -23.46 -14.86
C SER A 401 14.15 -22.98 -13.51
N TYR A 402 14.37 -21.68 -13.34
CA TYR A 402 14.86 -21.12 -12.08
C TYR A 402 13.78 -21.03 -11.00
N TYR A 403 12.54 -20.66 -11.35
CA TYR A 403 11.42 -20.70 -10.41
C TYR A 403 11.14 -22.13 -9.91
N GLU A 404 11.25 -23.14 -10.78
CA GLU A 404 11.09 -24.54 -10.39
C GLU A 404 12.19 -25.00 -9.42
N LYS A 405 13.46 -24.59 -9.63
CA LYS A 405 14.55 -24.84 -8.67
C LYS A 405 14.28 -24.19 -7.31
N ALA A 406 13.78 -22.96 -7.28
CA ALA A 406 13.40 -22.28 -6.04
C ALA A 406 12.28 -23.05 -5.31
N LEU A 407 11.24 -23.42 -6.05
CA LEU A 407 10.10 -24.18 -5.54
C LEU A 407 10.51 -25.56 -4.98
N GLU A 408 11.47 -26.25 -5.59
CA GLU A 408 11.99 -27.52 -5.07
C GLU A 408 12.65 -27.37 -3.70
N ILE A 409 13.39 -26.29 -3.47
CA ILE A 409 13.99 -25.99 -2.17
C ILE A 409 12.90 -25.63 -1.16
N ASP A 410 11.95 -24.78 -1.54
CA ASP A 410 10.84 -24.37 -0.68
C ASP A 410 10.01 -25.59 -0.23
N LYS A 411 9.70 -26.53 -1.13
CA LYS A 411 8.98 -27.76 -0.80
C LYS A 411 9.70 -28.64 0.21
N LYS A 412 11.04 -28.64 0.21
CA LYS A 412 11.87 -29.43 1.13
C LYS A 412 12.06 -28.76 2.49
N THR A 413 11.95 -27.43 2.55
CA THR A 413 12.28 -26.63 3.73
C THR A 413 11.06 -26.12 4.49
N LEU A 414 9.94 -25.93 3.80
CA LEU A 414 8.73 -25.33 4.36
C LEU A 414 7.64 -26.38 4.61
N PRO A 415 6.76 -26.15 5.60
CA PRO A 415 5.56 -26.96 5.79
C PRO A 415 4.69 -26.97 4.53
N LEU A 416 3.96 -28.07 4.31
CA LEU A 416 3.16 -28.30 3.09
C LEU A 416 2.18 -27.17 2.75
N ASN A 417 1.59 -26.53 3.76
CA ASN A 417 0.62 -25.44 3.58
C ASN A 417 1.26 -24.06 3.86
N HIS A 418 2.58 -23.90 3.75
CA HIS A 418 3.20 -22.61 4.02
C HIS A 418 2.80 -21.56 2.96
N PRO A 419 2.41 -20.33 3.33
CA PRO A 419 1.96 -19.30 2.37
C PRO A 419 2.96 -19.00 1.24
N HIS A 420 4.26 -19.11 1.52
CA HIS A 420 5.30 -18.91 0.50
C HIS A 420 5.19 -19.91 -0.67
N LEU A 421 4.77 -21.17 -0.41
CA LEU A 421 4.55 -22.15 -1.47
C LEU A 421 3.39 -21.72 -2.38
N ALA A 422 2.33 -21.12 -1.82
CA ALA A 422 1.23 -20.59 -2.61
C ALA A 422 1.71 -19.43 -3.51
N THR A 423 2.60 -18.56 -3.00
CA THR A 423 3.23 -17.50 -3.80
C THR A 423 4.05 -18.09 -4.94
N SER A 424 4.95 -19.05 -4.68
CA SER A 424 5.78 -19.69 -5.70
C SER A 424 4.94 -20.39 -6.78
N TYR A 425 3.90 -21.11 -6.38
CA TYR A 425 2.96 -21.72 -7.33
C TYR A 425 2.21 -20.66 -8.16
N ASN A 426 1.76 -19.56 -7.55
CA ASN A 426 1.08 -18.50 -8.26
C ASN A 426 2.00 -17.82 -9.29
N THR A 427 3.27 -17.54 -8.94
CA THR A 427 4.25 -16.95 -9.85
C THR A 427 4.48 -17.85 -11.07
N ILE A 428 4.72 -19.14 -10.86
CA ILE A 428 4.89 -20.11 -11.96
C ILE A 428 3.61 -20.21 -12.80
N GLY A 429 2.44 -20.20 -12.16
CA GLY A 429 1.14 -20.18 -12.84
C GLY A 429 0.97 -18.96 -13.74
N CYS A 430 1.40 -17.77 -13.30
CA CYS A 430 1.39 -16.55 -14.10
C CYS A 430 2.25 -16.68 -15.36
N VAL A 431 3.47 -17.20 -15.23
CA VAL A 431 4.38 -17.37 -16.38
C VAL A 431 3.81 -18.37 -17.38
N TYR A 432 3.28 -19.51 -16.93
CA TYR A 432 2.63 -20.47 -17.84
C TYR A 432 1.38 -19.89 -18.51
N ASN A 433 0.58 -19.09 -17.80
CA ASN A 433 -0.59 -18.43 -18.38
C ASN A 433 -0.18 -17.45 -19.49
N TYR A 434 0.88 -16.67 -19.25
CA TYR A 434 1.40 -15.71 -20.24
C TYR A 434 1.92 -16.41 -21.50
N VAL A 435 2.64 -17.54 -21.35
CA VAL A 435 3.17 -18.33 -22.48
C VAL A 435 2.06 -19.10 -23.23
N GLY A 436 0.84 -19.17 -22.69
CA GLY A 436 -0.30 -19.87 -23.30
C GLY A 436 -0.40 -21.35 -22.94
N GLU A 437 0.41 -21.83 -21.99
CA GLU A 437 0.38 -23.20 -21.46
C GLU A 437 -0.69 -23.32 -20.36
N TYR A 438 -1.95 -23.08 -20.74
CA TYR A 438 -3.07 -22.89 -19.81
C TYR A 438 -3.30 -24.08 -18.86
N SER A 439 -3.13 -25.32 -19.32
CA SER A 439 -3.28 -26.52 -18.49
C SER A 439 -2.27 -26.57 -17.34
N LYS A 440 -1.02 -26.15 -17.60
CA LYS A 440 0.01 -26.06 -16.55
C LYS A 440 -0.31 -24.90 -15.61
N ALA A 441 -0.71 -23.75 -16.14
CA ALA A 441 -1.11 -22.60 -15.34
C ALA A 441 -2.23 -22.95 -14.34
N LEU A 442 -3.29 -23.63 -14.80
CA LEU A 442 -4.37 -24.12 -13.93
C LEU A 442 -3.85 -25.03 -12.81
N SER A 443 -3.04 -26.03 -13.15
CA SER A 443 -2.48 -26.95 -12.13
C SER A 443 -1.70 -26.22 -11.03
N TYR A 444 -0.96 -25.17 -11.39
CA TYR A 444 -0.21 -24.35 -10.44
C TYR A 444 -1.11 -23.43 -9.62
N TYR A 445 -2.07 -22.74 -10.24
CA TYR A 445 -3.02 -21.90 -9.52
C TYR A 445 -3.92 -22.69 -8.57
N GLU A 446 -4.36 -23.90 -8.94
CA GLU A 446 -5.15 -24.78 -8.07
C GLU A 446 -4.35 -25.19 -6.83
N LYS A 447 -3.06 -25.53 -6.98
CA LYS A 447 -2.18 -25.82 -5.83
C LYS A 447 -2.07 -24.60 -4.90
N ALA A 448 -1.91 -23.40 -5.46
CA ALA A 448 -1.88 -22.16 -4.68
C ALA A 448 -3.21 -21.91 -3.95
N LEU A 449 -4.34 -22.13 -4.63
CA LEU A 449 -5.69 -21.96 -4.07
C LEU A 449 -5.92 -22.93 -2.89
N VAL A 450 -5.55 -24.20 -3.02
CA VAL A 450 -5.70 -25.20 -1.94
C VAL A 450 -4.94 -24.78 -0.68
N ILE A 451 -3.72 -24.26 -0.83
CA ILE A 451 -2.94 -23.77 0.33
C ILE A 451 -3.64 -22.56 0.96
N LYS A 452 -4.06 -21.59 0.14
CA LYS A 452 -4.77 -20.40 0.63
C LYS A 452 -6.07 -20.76 1.36
N GLN A 453 -6.88 -21.67 0.83
CA GLN A 453 -8.12 -22.13 1.47
C GLN A 453 -7.90 -22.81 2.82
N LYS A 454 -6.76 -23.49 2.99
CA LYS A 454 -6.40 -24.16 4.26
C LYS A 454 -5.80 -23.21 5.30
N THR A 455 -5.23 -22.08 4.87
CA THR A 455 -4.47 -21.17 5.74
C THR A 455 -5.16 -19.86 6.05
N LEU A 456 -6.11 -19.44 5.21
CA LEU A 456 -6.76 -18.15 5.31
C LEU A 456 -8.26 -18.32 5.62
N PRO A 457 -8.88 -17.36 6.35
CA PRO A 457 -10.32 -17.29 6.49
C PRO A 457 -11.03 -17.24 5.14
N SER A 458 -12.27 -17.74 5.07
CA SER A 458 -13.04 -17.84 3.82
C SER A 458 -13.32 -16.49 3.15
N ASN A 459 -13.30 -15.40 3.92
CA ASN A 459 -13.47 -14.03 3.45
C ASN A 459 -12.13 -13.29 3.26
N TYR A 460 -10.99 -13.97 3.14
CA TYR A 460 -9.71 -13.28 2.97
C TYR A 460 -9.51 -12.80 1.52
N PRO A 461 -9.12 -11.53 1.26
CA PRO A 461 -8.98 -11.00 -0.11
C PRO A 461 -8.08 -11.80 -1.06
N ASP A 462 -7.03 -12.46 -0.56
CA ASP A 462 -6.13 -13.27 -1.38
C ASP A 462 -6.80 -14.48 -2.05
N LEU A 463 -7.92 -14.96 -1.49
CA LEU A 463 -8.75 -16.00 -2.10
C LEU A 463 -9.48 -15.44 -3.33
N ALA A 464 -9.98 -14.21 -3.27
CA ALA A 464 -10.62 -13.56 -4.43
C ALA A 464 -9.63 -13.40 -5.59
N THR A 465 -8.38 -13.04 -5.30
CA THR A 465 -7.31 -12.98 -6.30
C THR A 465 -7.01 -14.35 -6.90
N ALA A 466 -6.96 -15.40 -6.07
CA ALA A 466 -6.73 -16.76 -6.55
C ALA A 466 -7.84 -17.24 -7.49
N TYR A 467 -9.11 -17.01 -7.15
CA TYR A 467 -10.23 -17.30 -8.03
C TYR A 467 -10.19 -16.48 -9.32
N SER A 468 -9.83 -15.20 -9.24
CA SER A 468 -9.70 -14.33 -10.42
C SER A 468 -8.61 -14.82 -11.38
N ASN A 469 -7.48 -15.31 -10.86
CA ASN A 469 -6.40 -15.86 -11.69
C ASN A 469 -6.87 -17.12 -12.43
N ILE A 470 -7.55 -18.04 -11.76
CA ILE A 470 -8.12 -19.25 -12.39
C ILE A 470 -9.19 -18.87 -13.41
N GLY A 471 -10.08 -17.92 -13.06
CA GLY A 471 -11.09 -17.39 -13.97
C GLY A 471 -10.48 -16.80 -15.25
N SER A 472 -9.37 -16.08 -15.13
CA SER A 472 -8.63 -15.52 -16.27
C SER A 472 -8.02 -16.58 -17.18
N VAL A 473 -7.58 -17.71 -16.64
CA VAL A 473 -7.07 -18.82 -17.47
C VAL A 473 -8.21 -19.45 -18.25
N TYR A 474 -9.35 -19.73 -17.61
CA TYR A 474 -10.53 -20.25 -18.31
C TYR A 474 -11.08 -19.28 -19.36
N ASP A 475 -11.05 -17.97 -19.10
CA ASP A 475 -11.39 -16.94 -20.09
C ASP A 475 -10.47 -17.01 -21.31
N SER A 476 -9.15 -17.14 -21.08
CA SER A 476 -8.15 -17.29 -22.15
C SER A 476 -8.37 -18.57 -22.96
N MET A 477 -8.83 -19.65 -22.33
CA MET A 477 -9.24 -20.91 -22.97
C MET A 477 -10.61 -20.82 -23.66
N ARG A 478 -11.32 -19.69 -23.56
CA ARG A 478 -12.70 -19.49 -24.03
C ARG A 478 -13.74 -20.38 -23.36
N GLU A 479 -13.42 -20.92 -22.18
CA GLU A 479 -14.34 -21.68 -21.33
C GLU A 479 -15.13 -20.73 -20.42
N TYR A 480 -15.92 -19.84 -21.03
CA TYR A 480 -16.55 -18.70 -20.37
C TYR A 480 -17.43 -19.06 -19.17
N SER A 481 -18.09 -20.22 -19.20
CA SER A 481 -18.94 -20.68 -18.09
C SER A 481 -18.12 -21.03 -16.84
N LYS A 482 -16.95 -21.66 -17.01
CA LYS A 482 -16.04 -21.93 -15.88
C LYS A 482 -15.41 -20.65 -15.38
N ALA A 483 -14.97 -19.78 -16.29
CA ALA A 483 -14.44 -18.46 -15.94
C ALA A 483 -15.42 -17.65 -15.08
N LEU A 484 -16.69 -17.60 -15.51
CA LEU A 484 -17.78 -16.96 -14.78
C LEU A 484 -17.93 -17.51 -13.36
N SER A 485 -17.98 -18.83 -13.19
CA SER A 485 -18.10 -19.46 -11.86
C SER A 485 -16.98 -19.04 -10.91
N PHE A 486 -15.74 -18.95 -11.39
CA PHE A 486 -14.60 -18.53 -10.56
C PHE A 486 -14.63 -17.02 -10.26
N TYR A 487 -14.95 -16.18 -11.25
CA TYR A 487 -15.07 -14.75 -11.01
C TYR A 487 -16.19 -14.41 -10.02
N GLU A 488 -17.33 -15.11 -10.07
CA GLU A 488 -18.43 -14.93 -9.11
C GLU A 488 -18.03 -15.31 -7.68
N GLN A 489 -17.28 -16.40 -7.48
CA GLN A 489 -16.73 -16.76 -6.17
C GLN A 489 -15.80 -15.67 -5.61
N GLY A 490 -14.92 -15.10 -6.45
CA GLY A 490 -14.07 -13.99 -6.05
C GLY A 490 -14.84 -12.71 -5.73
N LEU A 491 -15.89 -12.42 -6.50
CA LEU A 491 -16.74 -11.25 -6.27
C LEU A 491 -17.46 -11.31 -4.92
N VAL A 492 -17.99 -12.47 -4.52
CA VAL A 492 -18.66 -12.64 -3.21
C VAL A 492 -17.72 -12.24 -2.06
N ILE A 493 -16.48 -12.69 -2.10
CA ILE A 493 -15.47 -12.34 -1.09
C ILE A 493 -15.21 -10.83 -1.09
N GLN A 494 -14.99 -10.23 -2.27
CA GLN A 494 -14.74 -8.80 -2.39
C GLN A 494 -15.90 -7.95 -1.89
N GLN A 495 -17.16 -8.34 -2.16
CA GLN A 495 -18.34 -7.61 -1.69
C GLN A 495 -18.46 -7.63 -0.16
N THR A 496 -18.01 -8.70 0.49
CA THR A 496 -18.03 -8.81 1.96
C THR A 496 -16.87 -8.09 2.65
N THR A 497 -15.79 -7.80 1.92
CA THR A 497 -14.51 -7.33 2.51
C THR A 497 -14.14 -5.90 2.14
N LEU A 498 -14.61 -5.42 1.00
CA LEU A 498 -14.26 -4.12 0.45
C LEU A 498 -15.43 -3.14 0.55
N PRO A 499 -15.16 -1.83 0.70
CA PRO A 499 -16.18 -0.79 0.54
C PRO A 499 -16.90 -0.91 -0.81
N SER A 500 -18.18 -0.55 -0.86
CA SER A 500 -19.03 -0.68 -2.05
C SER A 500 -18.54 0.09 -3.28
N ASN A 501 -17.71 1.12 -3.08
CA ASN A 501 -17.08 1.94 -4.11
C ASN A 501 -15.62 1.54 -4.39
N HIS A 502 -15.15 0.38 -3.95
CA HIS A 502 -13.75 0.00 -4.15
C HIS A 502 -13.45 -0.33 -5.63
N PRO A 503 -12.37 0.20 -6.24
CA PRO A 503 -12.00 -0.05 -7.64
C PRO A 503 -11.92 -1.53 -8.05
N LEU A 504 -11.46 -2.41 -7.16
CA LEU A 504 -11.41 -3.86 -7.43
C LEU A 504 -12.79 -4.47 -7.71
N LEU A 505 -13.87 -3.98 -7.08
CA LEU A 505 -15.23 -4.42 -7.39
C LEU A 505 -15.61 -4.04 -8.83
N ALA A 506 -15.23 -2.85 -9.29
CA ALA A 506 -15.49 -2.40 -10.65
C ALA A 506 -14.77 -3.26 -11.69
N THR A 507 -13.53 -3.67 -11.41
CA THR A 507 -12.78 -4.62 -12.24
C THR A 507 -13.49 -5.98 -12.30
N SER A 508 -13.88 -6.54 -11.15
CA SER A 508 -14.57 -7.84 -11.09
C SER A 508 -15.93 -7.83 -11.79
N TYR A 509 -16.72 -6.76 -11.60
CA TYR A 509 -17.96 -6.57 -12.34
C TYR A 509 -17.72 -6.46 -13.85
N SER A 510 -16.66 -5.78 -14.28
CA SER A 510 -16.31 -5.71 -15.71
C SER A 510 -15.91 -7.08 -16.28
N ASN A 511 -15.16 -7.89 -15.54
CA ASN A 511 -14.77 -9.24 -15.95
C ASN A 511 -15.98 -10.17 -16.07
N ILE A 512 -16.90 -10.13 -15.10
CA ILE A 512 -18.15 -10.89 -15.14
C ILE A 512 -19.05 -10.41 -16.29
N GLY A 513 -19.12 -9.09 -16.51
CA GLY A 513 -19.83 -8.49 -17.65
C GLY A 513 -19.29 -9.00 -19.00
N ASN A 514 -17.96 -9.12 -19.13
CA ASN A 514 -17.34 -9.74 -20.30
C ASN A 514 -17.78 -11.20 -20.48
N MET A 515 -17.84 -11.98 -19.41
CA MET A 515 -18.23 -13.40 -19.50
C MET A 515 -19.67 -13.54 -19.98
N TYR A 516 -20.61 -12.79 -19.38
CA TYR A 516 -22.00 -12.79 -19.83
C TYR A 516 -22.15 -12.32 -21.28
N LYS A 517 -21.38 -11.31 -21.71
CA LYS A 517 -21.34 -10.85 -23.11
C LYS A 517 -20.92 -11.97 -24.06
N TYR A 518 -19.88 -12.75 -23.72
CA TYR A 518 -19.41 -13.85 -24.57
C TYR A 518 -20.37 -15.04 -24.62
N VAL A 519 -21.10 -15.29 -23.54
CA VAL A 519 -22.16 -16.33 -23.50
C VAL A 519 -23.45 -15.87 -24.21
N GLY A 520 -23.58 -14.59 -24.55
CA GLY A 520 -24.75 -14.01 -25.24
C GLY A 520 -25.84 -13.48 -24.30
N GLU A 521 -25.60 -13.50 -22.99
CA GLU A 521 -26.50 -13.00 -21.94
C GLU A 521 -26.36 -11.48 -21.78
N TYR A 522 -26.73 -10.74 -22.82
CA TYR A 522 -26.46 -9.30 -22.93
C TYR A 522 -27.10 -8.45 -21.82
N THR A 523 -28.30 -8.79 -21.35
CA THR A 523 -28.97 -8.07 -20.25
C THR A 523 -28.19 -8.18 -18.94
N LYS A 524 -27.65 -9.38 -18.63
CA LYS A 524 -26.79 -9.57 -17.45
C LYS A 524 -25.47 -8.83 -17.61
N ALA A 525 -24.87 -8.89 -18.80
CA ALA A 525 -23.64 -8.15 -19.11
C ALA A 525 -23.80 -6.64 -18.85
N LEU A 526 -24.89 -6.04 -19.33
CA LEU A 526 -25.21 -4.63 -19.08
C LEU A 526 -25.31 -4.32 -17.59
N SER A 527 -26.06 -5.11 -16.82
CA SER A 527 -26.20 -4.90 -15.37
C SER A 527 -24.86 -4.87 -14.65
N PHE A 528 -23.95 -5.76 -15.01
CA PHE A 528 -22.60 -5.80 -14.43
C PHE A 528 -21.71 -4.63 -14.89
N TYR A 529 -21.73 -4.28 -16.18
CA TYR A 529 -20.99 -3.12 -16.66
C TYR A 529 -21.49 -1.80 -16.07
N GLU A 530 -22.79 -1.64 -15.86
CA GLU A 530 -23.37 -0.46 -15.23
C GLU A 530 -22.93 -0.31 -13.77
N LYS A 531 -22.91 -1.41 -13.00
CA LYS A 531 -22.33 -1.42 -11.65
C LYS A 531 -20.86 -1.01 -11.63
N ALA A 532 -20.05 -1.51 -12.58
CA ALA A 532 -18.65 -1.11 -12.71
C ALA A 532 -18.51 0.37 -13.03
N LEU A 533 -19.30 0.88 -13.99
CA LEU A 533 -19.31 2.27 -14.41
C LEU A 533 -19.73 3.21 -13.27
N GLU A 534 -20.70 2.83 -12.45
CA GLU A 534 -21.13 3.60 -11.28
C GLU A 534 -19.99 3.81 -10.27
N ILE A 535 -19.23 2.74 -9.98
CA ILE A 535 -18.05 2.82 -9.11
C ILE A 535 -17.01 3.73 -9.74
N TRP A 536 -16.66 3.50 -11.02
CA TRP A 536 -15.64 4.31 -11.70
C TRP A 536 -15.97 5.79 -11.73
N ARG A 537 -17.24 6.16 -11.95
CA ARG A 537 -17.69 7.56 -11.92
C ARG A 537 -17.56 8.22 -10.55
N ARG A 538 -17.67 7.45 -9.46
CA ARG A 538 -17.51 7.95 -8.09
C ARG A 538 -16.05 8.06 -7.67
N THR A 539 -15.19 7.18 -8.18
CA THR A 539 -13.79 7.08 -7.70
C THR A 539 -12.77 7.78 -8.58
N LEU A 540 -13.09 8.01 -9.86
CA LEU A 540 -12.13 8.53 -10.83
C LEU A 540 -12.54 9.91 -11.36
N PRO A 541 -11.58 10.73 -11.81
CA PRO A 541 -11.87 11.92 -12.60
C PRO A 541 -12.71 11.59 -13.84
N SER A 542 -13.55 12.54 -14.28
CA SER A 542 -14.49 12.37 -15.40
C SER A 542 -13.81 12.06 -16.74
N ASN A 543 -12.52 12.31 -16.85
CA ASN A 543 -11.69 12.07 -18.03
C ASN A 543 -10.78 10.82 -17.90
N HIS A 544 -10.98 9.97 -16.90
CA HIS A 544 -10.11 8.81 -16.71
C HIS A 544 -10.33 7.70 -17.78
N PRO A 545 -9.27 7.08 -18.33
CA PRO A 545 -9.37 6.00 -19.34
C PRO A 545 -10.16 4.73 -18.91
N SER A 546 -10.42 4.53 -17.63
CA SER A 546 -11.29 3.42 -17.20
C SER A 546 -12.76 3.65 -17.58
N LEU A 547 -13.17 4.92 -17.70
CA LEU A 547 -14.51 5.30 -18.13
C LEU A 547 -14.71 5.02 -19.61
N THR A 548 -13.70 5.30 -20.46
CA THR A 548 -13.72 5.03 -21.90
C THR A 548 -13.96 3.54 -22.17
N ARG A 549 -13.18 2.67 -21.51
CA ARG A 549 -13.36 1.20 -21.59
C ARG A 549 -14.77 0.75 -21.17
N SER A 550 -15.31 1.34 -20.11
CA SER A 550 -16.64 0.99 -19.60
C SER A 550 -17.74 1.39 -20.59
N TYR A 551 -17.67 2.61 -21.13
CA TYR A 551 -18.61 3.08 -22.16
C TYR A 551 -18.52 2.27 -23.44
N ASN A 552 -17.31 1.92 -23.89
CA ASN A 552 -17.13 1.06 -25.06
C ASN A 552 -17.76 -0.32 -24.88
N ASN A 553 -17.58 -0.95 -23.71
CA ASN A 553 -18.18 -2.26 -23.43
C ASN A 553 -19.71 -2.20 -23.43
N ILE A 554 -20.30 -1.19 -22.80
CA ILE A 554 -21.76 -0.99 -22.78
C ILE A 554 -22.28 -0.69 -24.18
N GLY A 555 -21.62 0.20 -24.93
CA GLY A 555 -21.97 0.53 -26.32
C GLY A 555 -21.94 -0.70 -27.23
N LEU A 556 -20.96 -1.58 -27.05
CA LEU A 556 -20.85 -2.84 -27.80
C LEU A 556 -22.02 -3.79 -27.51
N VAL A 557 -22.43 -3.91 -26.26
CA VAL A 557 -23.57 -4.76 -25.90
C VAL A 557 -24.87 -4.21 -26.48
N TYR A 558 -25.13 -2.90 -26.36
CA TYR A 558 -26.31 -2.29 -27.00
C TYR A 558 -26.29 -2.44 -28.52
N SER A 559 -25.12 -2.31 -29.16
CA SER A 559 -24.97 -2.54 -30.60
C SER A 559 -25.33 -3.98 -31.00
N ARG A 560 -24.87 -4.97 -30.23
CA ARG A 560 -25.21 -6.40 -30.42
C ARG A 560 -26.70 -6.69 -30.22
N MET A 561 -27.37 -5.93 -29.36
CA MET A 561 -28.81 -6.03 -29.14
C MET A 561 -29.65 -5.30 -30.20
N GLY A 562 -29.04 -4.59 -31.15
CA GLY A 562 -29.75 -3.76 -32.14
C GLY A 562 -30.24 -2.41 -31.59
N GLU A 563 -29.89 -2.07 -30.35
CA GLU A 563 -30.25 -0.83 -29.66
C GLU A 563 -29.29 0.31 -30.04
N TYR A 564 -29.22 0.60 -31.35
CA TYR A 564 -28.18 1.43 -31.95
C TYR A 564 -28.12 2.86 -31.41
N SER A 565 -29.26 3.47 -31.05
CA SER A 565 -29.28 4.82 -30.47
C SER A 565 -28.61 4.87 -29.10
N LYS A 566 -28.80 3.84 -28.27
CA LYS A 566 -28.10 3.74 -26.97
C LYS A 566 -26.63 3.47 -27.19
N ALA A 567 -26.27 2.58 -28.13
CA ALA A 567 -24.89 2.31 -28.48
C ALA A 567 -24.12 3.57 -28.88
N LEU A 568 -24.70 4.39 -29.77
CA LEU A 568 -24.12 5.68 -30.18
C LEU A 568 -23.89 6.61 -29.00
N SER A 569 -24.88 6.78 -28.11
CA SER A 569 -24.73 7.65 -26.92
C SER A 569 -23.56 7.24 -26.03
N TYR A 570 -23.30 5.94 -25.88
CA TYR A 570 -22.17 5.45 -25.11
C TYR A 570 -20.84 5.61 -25.85
N TYR A 571 -20.78 5.31 -27.14
CA TYR A 571 -19.57 5.52 -27.95
C TYR A 571 -19.21 7.00 -28.14
N GLU A 572 -20.18 7.90 -28.15
CA GLU A 572 -19.94 9.35 -28.18
C GLU A 572 -19.30 9.85 -26.88
N LYS A 573 -19.74 9.35 -25.72
CA LYS A 573 -19.10 9.66 -24.42
C LYS A 573 -17.67 9.14 -24.35
N ASP A 574 -17.43 7.96 -24.89
CA ASP A 574 -16.08 7.40 -25.05
C ASP A 574 -15.21 8.30 -25.92
N LEU A 575 -15.70 8.65 -27.12
CA LEU A 575 -15.01 9.52 -28.05
C LEU A 575 -14.70 10.89 -27.44
N GLU A 576 -15.64 11.50 -26.72
CA GLU A 576 -15.46 12.81 -26.07
C GLU A 576 -14.30 12.79 -25.06
N ILE A 577 -14.21 11.74 -24.23
CA ILE A 577 -13.11 11.59 -23.26
C ILE A 577 -11.79 11.38 -24.00
N CYS A 578 -11.75 10.49 -25.00
CA CYS A 578 -10.56 10.24 -25.81
C CYS A 578 -10.06 11.53 -26.49
N GLN A 579 -10.96 12.35 -27.06
CA GLN A 579 -10.60 13.61 -27.71
C GLN A 579 -10.02 14.64 -26.74
N LYS A 580 -10.48 14.64 -25.48
CA LYS A 580 -10.00 15.56 -24.44
C LYS A 580 -8.67 15.14 -23.83
N THR A 581 -8.32 13.85 -23.89
CA THR A 581 -7.21 13.27 -23.10
C THR A 581 -6.06 12.73 -23.93
N LEU A 582 -6.32 12.37 -25.17
CA LEU A 582 -5.34 11.73 -26.04
C LEU A 582 -4.94 12.66 -27.19
N PRO A 583 -3.70 12.53 -27.71
CA PRO A 583 -3.30 13.19 -28.95
C PRO A 583 -4.26 12.86 -30.11
N SER A 584 -4.45 13.78 -31.05
CA SER A 584 -5.42 13.65 -32.15
C SER A 584 -5.18 12.44 -33.08
N ASN A 585 -3.97 11.88 -33.06
CA ASN A 585 -3.59 10.69 -33.81
C ASN A 585 -3.53 9.41 -32.95
N HIS A 586 -4.03 9.41 -31.72
CA HIS A 586 -3.95 8.22 -30.87
C HIS A 586 -4.82 7.05 -31.41
N PRO A 587 -4.32 5.80 -31.48
CA PRO A 587 -5.08 4.65 -31.99
C PRO A 587 -6.44 4.40 -31.30
N ASP A 588 -6.57 4.73 -30.02
CA ASP A 588 -7.84 4.58 -29.30
C ASP A 588 -8.96 5.48 -29.87
N LEU A 589 -8.63 6.69 -30.38
CA LEU A 589 -9.59 7.55 -31.07
C LEU A 589 -10.11 6.87 -32.36
N ALA A 590 -9.22 6.20 -33.09
CA ALA A 590 -9.61 5.45 -34.28
C ALA A 590 -10.50 4.25 -33.93
N THR A 591 -10.30 3.63 -32.77
CA THR A 591 -11.19 2.58 -32.26
C THR A 591 -12.59 3.15 -31.97
N SER A 592 -12.68 4.29 -31.27
CA SER A 592 -13.97 4.96 -31.00
C SER A 592 -14.70 5.33 -32.31
N TYR A 593 -14.00 5.92 -33.28
CA TYR A 593 -14.58 6.22 -34.59
C TYR A 593 -15.03 4.96 -35.34
N SER A 594 -14.25 3.89 -35.32
CA SER A 594 -14.61 2.62 -35.96
C SER A 594 -15.86 2.01 -35.33
N ASN A 595 -16.00 2.07 -34.00
CA ASN A 595 -17.18 1.57 -33.29
C ASN A 595 -18.45 2.35 -33.69
N ILE A 596 -18.36 3.68 -33.78
CA ILE A 596 -19.46 4.54 -34.24
C ILE A 596 -19.81 4.23 -35.71
N GLY A 597 -18.80 4.10 -36.58
CA GLY A 597 -18.98 3.73 -37.98
C GLY A 597 -19.69 2.38 -38.15
N SER A 598 -19.36 1.40 -37.30
CA SER A 598 -20.02 0.09 -37.28
C SER A 598 -21.49 0.16 -36.91
N VAL A 599 -21.86 1.01 -35.95
CA VAL A 599 -23.26 1.23 -35.59
C VAL A 599 -24.02 1.90 -36.74
N TYR A 600 -23.47 2.94 -37.38
CA TYR A 600 -24.12 3.57 -38.53
C TYR A 600 -24.26 2.63 -39.74
N ASN A 601 -23.27 1.77 -39.98
CA ASN A 601 -23.36 0.75 -41.02
C ASN A 601 -24.52 -0.23 -40.72
N SER A 602 -24.63 -0.67 -39.47
CA SER A 602 -25.70 -1.58 -39.02
C SER A 602 -27.10 -0.94 -39.09
N LYS A 603 -27.18 0.39 -39.00
CA LYS A 603 -28.42 1.17 -39.24
C LYS A 603 -28.74 1.39 -40.73
N GLY A 604 -27.84 1.06 -41.65
CA GLY A 604 -27.96 1.37 -43.07
C GLY A 604 -27.62 2.83 -43.44
N GLU A 605 -27.07 3.61 -42.51
CA GLU A 605 -26.63 4.99 -42.74
C GLU A 605 -25.19 5.00 -43.30
N TYR A 606 -25.02 4.43 -44.49
CA TYR A 606 -23.71 4.10 -45.07
C TYR A 606 -22.78 5.31 -45.27
N THR A 607 -23.31 6.47 -45.63
CA THR A 607 -22.51 7.70 -45.81
C THR A 607 -21.86 8.18 -44.51
N LYS A 608 -22.60 8.10 -43.39
CA LYS A 608 -22.04 8.40 -42.07
C LYS A 608 -21.04 7.33 -41.65
N ALA A 609 -21.34 6.05 -41.90
CA ALA A 609 -20.44 4.95 -41.60
C ALA A 609 -19.07 5.12 -42.28
N LEU A 610 -19.06 5.44 -43.58
CA LEU A 610 -17.85 5.75 -44.34
C LEU A 610 -17.07 6.91 -43.72
N SER A 611 -17.74 8.03 -43.42
CA SER A 611 -17.07 9.20 -42.82
C SER A 611 -16.34 8.86 -41.51
N TYR A 612 -16.94 8.03 -40.66
CA TYR A 612 -16.32 7.59 -39.40
C TYR A 612 -15.19 6.57 -39.62
N TYR A 613 -15.38 5.60 -40.52
CA TYR A 613 -14.33 4.63 -40.83
C TYR A 613 -13.12 5.26 -41.53
N GLU A 614 -13.32 6.26 -42.39
CA GLU A 614 -12.25 7.00 -43.04
C GLU A 614 -11.41 7.79 -42.02
N LYS A 615 -12.05 8.46 -41.05
CA LYS A 615 -11.34 9.12 -39.92
C LYS A 615 -10.50 8.12 -39.12
N ALA A 616 -11.05 6.93 -38.84
CA ALA A 616 -10.30 5.88 -38.15
C ALA A 616 -9.11 5.37 -38.98
N LEU A 617 -9.33 5.14 -40.27
CA LEU A 617 -8.29 4.69 -41.20
C LEU A 617 -7.15 5.71 -41.32
N GLU A 618 -7.46 7.00 -41.41
CA GLU A 618 -6.45 8.07 -41.47
C GLU A 618 -5.54 8.06 -40.23
N ILE A 619 -6.12 7.92 -39.04
CA ILE A 619 -5.36 7.83 -37.79
C ILE A 619 -4.46 6.58 -37.78
N TYR A 620 -5.02 5.42 -38.12
CA TYR A 620 -4.25 4.17 -38.14
C TYR A 620 -3.12 4.21 -39.17
N GLN A 621 -3.32 4.82 -40.35
CA GLN A 621 -2.28 4.96 -41.37
C GLN A 621 -1.11 5.84 -40.90
N LYS A 622 -1.39 6.87 -40.08
CA LYS A 622 -0.36 7.76 -39.54
C LYS A 622 0.41 7.15 -38.36
N THR A 623 -0.16 6.18 -37.65
CA THR A 623 0.36 5.73 -36.35
C THR A 623 0.79 4.28 -36.29
N LEU A 624 0.28 3.43 -37.18
CA LEU A 624 0.57 2.01 -37.19
C LEU A 624 1.44 1.64 -38.40
N PRO A 625 2.29 0.61 -38.30
CA PRO A 625 3.00 0.05 -39.44
C PRO A 625 2.03 -0.31 -40.58
N SER A 626 2.49 -0.22 -41.83
CA SER A 626 1.65 -0.44 -43.02
C SER A 626 1.04 -1.84 -43.11
N ASN A 627 1.62 -2.82 -42.43
CA ASN A 627 1.13 -4.19 -42.33
C ASN A 627 0.27 -4.45 -41.07
N HIS A 628 -0.09 -3.44 -40.28
CA HIS A 628 -0.78 -3.67 -39.02
C HIS A 628 -2.20 -4.27 -39.22
N PRO A 629 -2.62 -5.29 -38.44
CA PRO A 629 -3.94 -5.94 -38.60
C PRO A 629 -5.16 -5.02 -38.50
N LEU A 630 -5.05 -3.93 -37.72
CA LEU A 630 -6.12 -2.92 -37.62
C LEU A 630 -6.36 -2.19 -38.96
N LEU A 631 -5.31 -1.95 -39.76
CA LEU A 631 -5.48 -1.36 -41.10
C LEU A 631 -6.26 -2.31 -42.01
N ALA A 632 -5.95 -3.61 -41.98
CA ALA A 632 -6.71 -4.61 -42.73
C ALA A 632 -8.17 -4.65 -42.31
N THR A 633 -8.45 -4.50 -41.02
CA THR A 633 -9.81 -4.47 -40.48
C THR A 633 -10.56 -3.21 -40.95
N SER A 634 -9.91 -2.04 -40.91
CA SER A 634 -10.50 -0.80 -41.41
C SER A 634 -10.82 -0.85 -42.91
N TYR A 635 -9.89 -1.33 -43.74
CA TYR A 635 -10.16 -1.50 -45.17
C TYR A 635 -11.31 -2.48 -45.42
N ASN A 636 -11.35 -3.60 -44.69
CA ASN A 636 -12.43 -4.57 -44.80
C ASN A 636 -13.80 -3.96 -44.42
N ASN A 637 -13.85 -3.16 -43.35
CA ASN A 637 -15.09 -2.50 -42.92
C ASN A 637 -15.57 -1.49 -43.97
N ILE A 638 -14.67 -0.70 -44.56
CA ILE A 638 -15.01 0.23 -45.64
C ILE A 638 -15.48 -0.52 -46.89
N GLY A 639 -14.79 -1.61 -47.26
CA GLY A 639 -15.20 -2.48 -48.37
C GLY A 639 -16.62 -3.04 -48.18
N PHE A 640 -16.94 -3.48 -46.96
CA PHE A 640 -18.27 -3.96 -46.60
C PHE A 640 -19.35 -2.88 -46.71
N VAL A 641 -19.05 -1.64 -46.33
CA VAL A 641 -20.00 -0.54 -46.52
C VAL A 641 -20.26 -0.29 -48.00
N TYR A 642 -19.22 -0.27 -48.85
CA TYR A 642 -19.39 -0.11 -50.29
C TYR A 642 -20.14 -1.28 -50.94
N GLU A 643 -19.92 -2.51 -50.47
CA GLU A 643 -20.70 -3.67 -50.92
C GLU A 643 -22.19 -3.49 -50.60
N ASN A 644 -22.52 -3.05 -49.38
CA ASN A 644 -23.91 -2.76 -48.99
C ASN A 644 -24.53 -1.61 -49.80
N MET A 645 -23.72 -0.65 -50.24
CA MET A 645 -24.12 0.41 -51.17
C MET A 645 -24.21 -0.04 -52.63
N LYS A 646 -23.84 -1.29 -52.94
CA LYS A 646 -23.73 -1.86 -54.30
C LYS A 646 -22.67 -1.19 -55.19
N ASP A 647 -21.71 -0.46 -54.60
CA ASP A 647 -20.52 0.00 -55.31
C ASP A 647 -19.44 -1.09 -55.25
N TYR A 648 -19.68 -2.15 -56.02
CA TYR A 648 -18.84 -3.34 -56.04
C TYR A 648 -17.40 -3.04 -56.50
N SER A 649 -17.20 -1.99 -57.31
CA SER A 649 -15.89 -1.58 -57.79
C SER A 649 -14.99 -1.10 -56.65
N LYS A 650 -15.52 -0.22 -55.79
CA LYS A 650 -14.80 0.26 -54.60
C LYS A 650 -14.69 -0.81 -53.55
N ALA A 651 -15.75 -1.59 -53.33
CA ALA A 651 -15.73 -2.71 -52.37
C ALA A 651 -14.57 -3.67 -52.68
N LEU A 652 -14.41 -4.07 -53.95
CA LEU A 652 -13.33 -4.94 -54.40
C LEU A 652 -11.94 -4.33 -54.09
N SER A 653 -11.72 -3.07 -54.46
CA SER A 653 -10.44 -2.38 -54.20
C SER A 653 -10.06 -2.38 -52.71
N TYR A 654 -11.04 -2.13 -51.83
CA TYR A 654 -10.81 -2.13 -50.38
C TYR A 654 -10.56 -3.53 -49.83
N TYR A 655 -11.27 -4.55 -50.30
CA TYR A 655 -11.02 -5.93 -49.89
C TYR A 655 -9.66 -6.46 -50.34
N GLU A 656 -9.19 -6.10 -51.54
CA GLU A 656 -7.86 -6.48 -52.02
C GLU A 656 -6.75 -5.89 -51.14
N ARG A 657 -6.90 -4.63 -50.70
CA ARG A 657 -5.97 -4.00 -49.73
C ARG A 657 -5.99 -4.70 -48.37
N ALA A 658 -7.16 -5.09 -47.90
CA ALA A 658 -7.29 -5.86 -46.65
C ALA A 658 -6.63 -7.24 -46.76
N LEU A 659 -6.78 -7.90 -47.92
CA LEU A 659 -6.21 -9.22 -48.19
C LEU A 659 -4.68 -9.18 -48.22
N ASP A 660 -4.08 -8.21 -48.92
CA ASP A 660 -2.62 -8.05 -49.01
C ASP A 660 -1.98 -7.95 -47.62
N ILE A 661 -2.55 -7.11 -46.74
CA ILE A 661 -2.06 -6.96 -45.36
C ILE A 661 -2.21 -8.27 -44.57
N LYS A 662 -3.36 -8.94 -44.67
CA LYS A 662 -3.60 -10.21 -43.96
C LYS A 662 -2.66 -11.33 -44.42
N GLN A 663 -2.34 -11.40 -45.72
CA GLN A 663 -1.41 -12.39 -46.25
C GLN A 663 0.03 -12.17 -45.79
N ARG A 664 0.42 -10.91 -45.56
CA ARG A 664 1.76 -10.56 -45.03
C ARG A 664 1.90 -10.79 -43.53
N THR A 665 0.79 -10.88 -42.79
CA THR A 665 0.80 -10.92 -41.32
C THR A 665 0.31 -12.21 -40.69
N LEU A 666 -0.53 -12.97 -41.39
CA LEU A 666 -1.17 -14.16 -40.84
C LEU A 666 -0.76 -15.41 -41.63
N PRO A 667 -0.72 -16.58 -40.98
CA PRO A 667 -0.50 -17.85 -41.67
C PRO A 667 -1.53 -18.03 -42.81
N PRO A 668 -1.15 -18.64 -43.95
CA PRO A 668 -2.06 -18.82 -45.09
C PRO A 668 -3.38 -19.55 -44.76
N THR A 669 -3.40 -20.34 -43.69
CA THR A 669 -4.56 -21.09 -43.19
C THR A 669 -5.49 -20.29 -42.28
N HIS A 670 -5.16 -19.03 -41.96
CA HIS A 670 -5.92 -18.23 -41.00
C HIS A 670 -7.35 -17.95 -41.53
N PRO A 671 -8.42 -18.21 -40.75
CA PRO A 671 -9.81 -18.08 -41.22
C PRO A 671 -10.17 -16.70 -41.77
N SER A 672 -9.53 -15.64 -41.27
CA SER A 672 -9.78 -14.28 -41.75
C SER A 672 -9.27 -14.01 -43.17
N ILE A 673 -8.30 -14.78 -43.68
CA ILE A 673 -7.86 -14.69 -45.08
C ILE A 673 -8.94 -15.32 -45.96
N LYS A 674 -9.46 -16.49 -45.56
CA LYS A 674 -10.55 -17.16 -46.26
C LYS A 674 -11.78 -16.27 -46.36
N SER A 675 -12.22 -15.67 -45.26
CA SER A 675 -13.38 -14.77 -45.24
C SER A 675 -13.23 -13.58 -46.20
N VAL A 676 -12.06 -12.94 -46.28
CA VAL A 676 -11.86 -11.81 -47.20
C VAL A 676 -11.83 -12.28 -48.66
N LYS A 677 -11.25 -13.46 -48.95
CA LYS A 677 -11.28 -14.05 -50.29
C LYS A 677 -12.70 -14.36 -50.75
N GLU A 678 -13.53 -14.91 -49.86
CA GLU A 678 -14.95 -15.16 -50.13
C GLU A 678 -15.69 -13.86 -50.46
N SER A 679 -15.48 -12.79 -49.67
CA SER A 679 -16.04 -11.46 -49.98
C SER A 679 -15.57 -10.92 -51.33
N ILE A 680 -14.30 -11.10 -51.70
CA ILE A 680 -13.77 -10.72 -53.01
C ILE A 680 -14.46 -11.49 -54.14
N GLU A 681 -14.62 -12.81 -54.00
CA GLU A 681 -15.29 -13.64 -55.00
C GLU A 681 -16.76 -13.26 -55.16
N ASP A 682 -17.46 -13.01 -54.07
CA ASP A 682 -18.88 -12.64 -54.11
C ASP A 682 -19.09 -11.25 -54.72
N VAL A 683 -18.20 -10.29 -54.44
CA VAL A 683 -18.21 -8.98 -55.11
C VAL A 683 -17.89 -9.13 -56.61
N LYS A 684 -16.93 -9.98 -56.98
CA LYS A 684 -16.58 -10.24 -58.40
C LYS A 684 -17.72 -10.86 -59.20
N LYS A 685 -18.58 -11.68 -58.59
CA LYS A 685 -19.78 -12.23 -59.25
C LYS A 685 -20.87 -11.18 -59.52
N LYS A 686 -20.83 -10.04 -58.81
CA LYS A 686 -21.82 -8.96 -58.88
C LYS A 686 -21.36 -7.77 -59.75
N LEU A 687 -20.08 -7.75 -60.15
CA LEU A 687 -19.49 -6.86 -61.15
C LEU A 687 -19.78 -7.40 -62.55
#